data_AF-A0A1T5DRJ5-F1
#
_entry.id   AF-A0A1T5DRJ5-F1
#
_cell.length_a   1.000
_cell.length_b   1.000
_cell.length_c   1.000
_cell.angle_alpha   90.00
_cell.angle_beta   90.00
_cell.angle_gamma   90.00
#
_symmetry.space_group_name_H-M   'P 1'
#
loop_
_entity.id
_entity.type
_entity.pdbx_description
1 polymer ?
#
loop_
_entity_poly.entity_id
_entity_poly.type
_entity_poly.pdbx_seq_one_letter_code
_entity_poly.pdbx_strand_id
1 'polypeptide(L)'
;MITAILFVSFFIMLIIGVPIAICLGASSALAILYASMFDPQFSTLTLSMIATNTYTGIAKFLLLAIPFFVLSGNIMAKAGISDRLVRFIDDLVGHTRGGMAIVCVIVSCFFGAISGSGPATVAALGAVLIPAMIASGFSPAFAEALMAASSSIAIVIPPSIAFVVYASIVGQSVGALFMAGIIPGILMGAVLCLVVYIEARKKGIEPAHEKRSAKELWASFKDAIWGLLMPVIILGGIYGAIFTPTEAAAVSVVYGIIVAVFIYRDVTLKDLFHIFVDSAKTSGGIMLIVASASLFSYCCTLFGISEAAQALLTAIGSNKIVFLLVVNIILLIAGFFIDANSAMYIFIPIMAPVAQSLGYNLVAFGVVATVNLAIGQVTPPVGVNLFVAMGLKIEDTAKKALGGAKQYIRVTLPMISKAVMPMIAACLAVLLLITYVPKTSLVFVKAEEYKGEAAQMLSEGGLTYHDYDHSDEYDAMLNAAIYTGNDEWQDTTWNFDCSTGEASTWAQAGYYFNALMQQSTGGKVKVDVYPGEQLTNGDQVAGIQALMDGDTLQVSFHSNLIYANFDPRFNVVSLPYLFEDYDDIDTVMNGAGGEDLKSILDEYGVVCEGIGDNGFRQITNSKHPIKTVSDLKDIKMRICSNDLCAQVYSLWGCDASAMNWAETYTALQQGTMDGQENPETSIDSASVQDVQKYLSAWNGYYDCIFLCINKKAYDKFTDEQKAVIDENARKAAEYQKAVNRAKVDELINKWKQSGVLEVTDRDEMDSESFKSAAEPAYQWYEDQLVNSKGMTEEEAKAFVADFMVKK
;
A
#
# COMPACT_ATOMS: atom_id res chain seq x y z
N MET A 1 3.78 -15.79 24.22
CA MET A 1 2.92 -16.98 23.92
C MET A 1 2.05 -16.73 22.69
N ILE A 2 1.40 -15.57 22.56
CA ILE A 2 0.57 -15.18 21.42
C ILE A 2 1.28 -15.39 20.07
N THR A 3 2.51 -14.88 19.92
CA THR A 3 3.36 -15.07 18.73
C THR A 3 3.57 -16.54 18.39
N ALA A 4 3.76 -17.40 19.40
CA ALA A 4 3.94 -18.83 19.18
C ALA A 4 2.64 -19.46 18.67
N ILE A 5 1.48 -19.08 19.20
CA ILE A 5 0.19 -19.56 18.70
C ILE A 5 -0.03 -19.14 17.26
N LEU A 6 0.24 -17.87 16.92
CA LEU A 6 0.14 -17.35 15.56
C LEU A 6 0.98 -18.20 14.60
N PHE A 7 2.30 -18.29 14.82
CA PHE A 7 3.18 -18.99 13.88
C PHE A 7 3.05 -20.52 13.93
N VAL A 8 2.95 -21.14 15.11
CA VAL A 8 2.86 -22.60 15.22
C VAL A 8 1.55 -23.10 14.62
N SER A 9 0.41 -22.45 14.89
CA SER A 9 -0.86 -22.85 14.26
C SER A 9 -0.82 -22.64 12.75
N PHE A 10 -0.25 -21.51 12.28
CA PHE A 10 -0.02 -21.24 10.86
C PHE A 10 0.79 -22.36 10.19
N PHE A 11 1.96 -22.70 10.73
CA PHE A 11 2.83 -23.72 10.15
C PHE A 11 2.24 -25.14 10.26
N ILE A 12 1.53 -25.47 11.34
CA ILE A 12 0.83 -26.75 11.45
C ILE A 12 -0.22 -26.87 10.35
N MET A 13 -1.08 -25.85 10.18
CA MET A 13 -2.11 -25.84 9.14
C MET A 13 -1.49 -25.92 7.73
N LEU A 14 -0.38 -25.23 7.51
CA LEU A 14 0.37 -25.30 6.25
C LEU A 14 0.91 -26.71 5.98
N ILE A 15 1.47 -27.39 6.98
CA ILE A 15 2.02 -28.75 6.85
C ILE A 15 0.94 -29.79 6.56
N ILE A 16 -0.26 -29.65 7.15
CA ILE A 16 -1.38 -30.57 6.88
C ILE A 16 -2.10 -30.26 5.55
N GLY A 17 -1.64 -29.26 4.79
CA GLY A 17 -2.15 -28.95 3.45
C GLY A 17 -3.42 -28.09 3.42
N VAL A 18 -3.71 -27.34 4.49
CA VAL A 18 -4.81 -26.36 4.49
C VAL A 18 -4.48 -25.21 3.53
N PRO A 19 -5.44 -24.68 2.75
CA PRO A 19 -5.22 -23.52 1.89
C PRO A 19 -4.63 -22.32 2.66
N ILE A 20 -3.64 -21.65 2.07
CA ILE A 20 -2.85 -20.58 2.72
C ILE A 20 -3.73 -19.48 3.30
N ALA A 21 -4.77 -19.04 2.58
CA ALA A 21 -5.70 -18.03 3.09
C ALA A 21 -6.33 -18.46 4.43
N ILE A 22 -6.74 -19.74 4.54
CA ILE A 22 -7.30 -20.28 5.78
C ILE A 22 -6.21 -20.38 6.85
N CYS A 23 -4.98 -20.78 6.50
CA CYS A 23 -3.87 -20.79 7.46
C CYS A 23 -3.63 -19.40 8.06
N LEU A 24 -3.61 -18.35 7.24
CA LEU A 24 -3.41 -16.96 7.68
C LEU A 24 -4.58 -16.47 8.53
N GLY A 25 -5.82 -16.61 8.03
CA GLY A 25 -7.00 -16.10 8.73
C GLY A 25 -7.26 -16.83 10.05
N ALA A 26 -7.18 -18.16 10.05
CA ALA A 26 -7.43 -18.96 11.24
C ALA A 26 -6.33 -18.82 12.29
N SER A 27 -5.06 -18.73 11.90
CA SER A 27 -3.96 -18.53 12.87
C SER A 27 -4.06 -17.16 13.54
N SER A 28 -4.41 -16.14 12.77
CA SER A 28 -4.65 -14.79 13.28
C SER A 28 -5.86 -14.74 14.20
N ALA A 29 -6.98 -15.37 13.82
CA ALA A 29 -8.15 -15.48 14.67
C ALA A 29 -7.85 -16.23 15.98
N LEU A 30 -7.07 -17.32 15.94
CA LEU A 30 -6.63 -18.05 17.13
C LEU A 30 -5.71 -17.21 18.02
N ALA A 31 -4.81 -16.42 17.43
CA ALA A 31 -3.92 -15.52 18.17
C ALA A 31 -4.72 -14.41 18.87
N ILE A 32 -5.67 -13.78 18.17
CA ILE A 32 -6.57 -12.75 18.73
C ILE A 32 -7.42 -13.35 19.86
N LEU A 33 -8.04 -14.52 19.65
CA LEU A 33 -8.83 -15.20 20.67
C LEU A 33 -8.02 -15.60 21.90
N TYR A 34 -6.79 -16.06 21.69
CA TYR A 34 -5.92 -16.38 22.81
C TYR A 34 -5.50 -15.13 23.58
N ALA A 35 -5.08 -14.09 22.86
CA ALA A 35 -4.70 -12.81 23.44
C ALA A 35 -5.86 -12.20 24.26
N SER A 36 -7.09 -12.23 23.72
CA SER A 36 -8.28 -11.71 24.41
C SER A 36 -8.66 -12.47 25.68
N MET A 37 -8.43 -13.77 25.71
CA MET A 37 -8.83 -14.60 26.86
C MET A 37 -7.77 -14.70 27.95
N PHE A 38 -6.47 -14.61 27.60
CA PHE A 38 -5.38 -15.00 28.49
C PHE A 38 -4.35 -13.91 28.76
N ASP A 39 -4.35 -12.81 28.00
CA ASP A 39 -3.41 -11.72 28.20
C ASP A 39 -4.14 -10.45 28.68
N PRO A 40 -3.89 -9.96 29.90
CA PRO A 40 -4.52 -8.74 30.41
C PRO A 40 -4.33 -7.52 29.50
N GLN A 41 -3.19 -7.43 28.81
CA GLN A 41 -2.88 -6.33 27.88
C GLN A 41 -3.85 -6.31 26.69
N PHE A 42 -4.30 -7.49 26.25
CA PHE A 42 -5.15 -7.69 25.08
C PHE A 42 -6.56 -8.15 25.46
N SER A 43 -6.93 -8.09 26.74
CA SER A 43 -8.21 -8.60 27.27
C SER A 43 -9.45 -7.98 26.65
N THR A 44 -9.26 -6.84 26.00
CA THR A 44 -10.29 -6.05 25.39
C THR A 44 -10.49 -6.49 23.92
N LEU A 45 -9.53 -7.11 23.21
CA LEU A 45 -9.68 -7.59 21.82
C LEU A 45 -11.01 -8.33 21.53
N THR A 46 -11.78 -7.85 20.56
CA THR A 46 -13.08 -8.41 20.15
C THR A 46 -13.05 -9.18 18.84
N LEU A 47 -14.06 -10.02 18.62
CA LEU A 47 -14.26 -10.76 17.36
C LEU A 47 -14.60 -9.85 16.17
N SER A 48 -15.15 -8.66 16.41
CA SER A 48 -15.45 -7.65 15.38
C SER A 48 -14.19 -7.25 14.61
N MET A 49 -13.04 -7.21 15.29
CA MET A 49 -11.75 -6.85 14.72
C MET A 49 -11.31 -7.75 13.57
N ILE A 50 -11.68 -9.02 13.62
CA ILE A 50 -11.43 -9.98 12.53
C ILE A 50 -12.19 -9.53 11.28
N ALA A 51 -13.46 -9.16 11.44
CA ALA A 51 -14.30 -8.70 10.32
C ALA A 51 -13.79 -7.36 9.76
N THR A 52 -13.51 -6.38 10.62
CA THR A 52 -13.02 -5.06 10.23
C THR A 52 -11.70 -5.16 9.45
N ASN A 53 -10.68 -5.83 10.01
CA ASN A 53 -9.37 -5.95 9.34
C ASN A 53 -9.43 -6.76 8.04
N THR A 54 -10.30 -7.76 7.97
CA THR A 54 -10.50 -8.53 6.74
C THR A 54 -11.15 -7.66 5.65
N TYR A 55 -12.12 -6.82 6.02
CA TYR A 55 -12.80 -5.91 5.10
C TYR A 55 -11.89 -4.77 4.63
N THR A 56 -11.26 -4.04 5.57
CA THR A 56 -10.39 -2.90 5.24
C THR A 56 -9.17 -3.34 4.42
N GLY A 57 -8.69 -4.56 4.65
CA GLY A 57 -7.62 -5.17 3.87
C GLY A 57 -7.91 -5.30 2.37
N ILE A 58 -9.15 -5.63 1.99
CA ILE A 58 -9.56 -5.80 0.59
C ILE A 58 -10.18 -4.55 -0.02
N ALA A 59 -10.65 -3.61 0.79
CA ALA A 59 -11.33 -2.39 0.34
C ALA A 59 -10.37 -1.28 -0.16
N LYS A 60 -9.28 -1.66 -0.83
CA LYS A 60 -8.26 -0.73 -1.36
C LYS A 60 -8.42 -0.55 -2.86
N PHE A 61 -8.52 0.69 -3.34
CA PHE A 61 -8.73 0.98 -4.76
C PHE A 61 -7.66 0.35 -5.68
N LEU A 62 -6.39 0.33 -5.23
CA LEU A 62 -5.26 -0.25 -5.97
C LEU A 62 -5.45 -1.74 -6.29
N LEU A 63 -6.18 -2.48 -5.45
CA LEU A 63 -6.36 -3.92 -5.64
C LEU A 63 -7.28 -4.25 -6.82
N LEU A 64 -8.05 -3.29 -7.35
CA LEU A 64 -8.83 -3.45 -8.58
C LEU A 64 -7.96 -3.77 -9.80
N ALA A 65 -6.69 -3.37 -9.79
CA ALA A 65 -5.76 -3.70 -10.88
C ALA A 65 -5.55 -5.22 -11.01
N ILE A 66 -5.61 -5.99 -9.92
CA ILE A 66 -5.39 -7.44 -9.91
C ILE A 66 -6.41 -8.17 -10.81
N PRO A 67 -7.74 -8.07 -10.57
CA PRO A 67 -8.71 -8.76 -11.42
C PRO A 67 -8.67 -8.28 -12.88
N PHE A 68 -8.40 -7.00 -13.13
CA PHE A 68 -8.28 -6.50 -14.50
C PHE A 68 -7.05 -7.04 -15.23
N PHE A 69 -5.88 -7.09 -14.60
CA PHE A 69 -4.69 -7.69 -15.23
C PHE A 69 -4.83 -9.21 -15.40
N VAL A 70 -5.41 -9.92 -14.42
CA VAL A 70 -5.73 -11.35 -14.55
C VAL A 70 -6.66 -11.60 -15.74
N LEU A 71 -7.72 -10.79 -15.85
CA LEU A 71 -8.68 -10.88 -16.94
C LEU A 71 -8.04 -10.58 -18.30
N SER A 72 -7.26 -9.51 -18.39
CA SER A 72 -6.52 -9.14 -19.61
C SER A 72 -5.59 -10.25 -20.06
N GLY A 73 -4.80 -10.83 -19.15
CA GLY A 73 -3.93 -11.97 -19.41
C GLY A 73 -4.69 -13.20 -19.94
N ASN A 74 -5.83 -13.54 -19.34
CA ASN A 74 -6.65 -14.67 -19.78
C ASN A 74 -7.29 -14.45 -21.16
N ILE A 75 -7.76 -13.23 -21.46
CA ILE A 75 -8.26 -12.86 -22.79
C ILE A 75 -7.15 -13.05 -23.83
N MET A 76 -5.97 -12.52 -23.55
CA MET A 76 -4.82 -12.56 -24.45
C MET A 76 -4.33 -13.99 -24.72
N ALA A 77 -4.29 -14.82 -23.68
CA ALA A 77 -3.95 -16.22 -23.80
C ALA A 77 -4.91 -16.97 -24.75
N LYS A 78 -6.22 -16.69 -24.66
CA LYS A 78 -7.25 -17.30 -25.52
C LYS A 78 -7.27 -16.74 -26.93
N ALA A 79 -6.82 -15.51 -27.14
CA ALA A 79 -6.78 -14.84 -28.44
C ALA A 79 -5.64 -15.31 -29.37
N GLY A 80 -4.95 -16.42 -29.06
CA GLY A 80 -3.86 -16.95 -29.89
C GLY A 80 -2.65 -16.01 -30.02
N ILE A 81 -2.50 -15.05 -29.10
CA ILE A 81 -1.41 -14.06 -29.14
C ILE A 81 -0.07 -14.73 -28.88
N SER A 82 -0.05 -15.74 -28.00
CA SER A 82 1.11 -16.57 -27.74
C SER A 82 1.73 -17.12 -29.03
N ASP A 83 0.93 -17.74 -29.91
CA ASP A 83 1.44 -18.32 -31.16
C ASP A 83 2.02 -17.27 -32.11
N ARG A 84 1.38 -16.10 -32.18
CA ARG A 84 1.82 -14.99 -33.04
C ARG A 84 3.12 -14.36 -32.53
N LEU A 85 3.22 -14.14 -31.22
CA LEU A 85 4.46 -13.67 -30.58
C LEU A 85 5.59 -14.69 -30.76
N VAL A 86 5.32 -15.98 -30.54
CA VAL A 86 6.32 -17.04 -30.76
C VAL A 86 6.84 -17.02 -32.19
N ARG A 87 5.97 -16.95 -33.19
CA ARG A 87 6.37 -16.89 -34.61
C ARG A 87 7.22 -15.66 -34.92
N PHE A 88 6.81 -14.48 -34.45
CA PHE A 88 7.57 -13.26 -34.70
C PHE A 88 8.96 -13.29 -34.05
N ILE A 89 9.06 -13.72 -32.79
CA ILE A 89 10.34 -13.80 -32.10
C ILE A 89 11.22 -14.91 -32.70
N ASP A 90 10.65 -16.03 -33.14
CA ASP A 90 11.36 -17.07 -33.87
C ASP A 90 11.95 -16.55 -35.20
N ASP A 91 11.16 -15.83 -35.99
CA ASP A 91 11.67 -15.20 -37.21
C ASP A 91 12.81 -14.20 -36.94
N LEU A 92 12.78 -13.52 -35.78
CA LEU A 92 13.77 -12.54 -35.39
C LEU A 92 15.09 -13.17 -34.88
N VAL A 93 15.03 -14.18 -34.01
CA VAL A 93 16.21 -14.73 -33.31
C VAL A 93 16.36 -16.25 -33.38
N GLY A 94 15.39 -16.98 -33.91
CA GLY A 94 15.39 -18.45 -34.05
C GLY A 94 16.53 -19.01 -34.92
N HIS A 95 17.03 -18.19 -35.85
CA HIS A 95 18.20 -18.49 -36.69
C HIS A 95 19.55 -18.48 -35.95
N THR A 96 19.56 -18.11 -34.66
CA THR A 96 20.76 -18.15 -33.83
C THR A 96 20.95 -19.51 -33.16
N ARG A 97 22.15 -19.76 -32.64
CA ARG A 97 22.48 -21.02 -31.97
C ARG A 97 21.68 -21.15 -30.66
N GLY A 98 20.86 -22.20 -30.55
CA GLY A 98 19.90 -22.33 -29.45
C GLY A 98 18.68 -21.40 -29.57
N GLY A 99 18.42 -20.88 -30.77
CA GLY A 99 17.40 -19.86 -31.05
C GLY A 99 16.05 -20.15 -30.42
N MET A 100 15.49 -21.35 -30.58
CA MET A 100 14.18 -21.70 -29.98
C MET A 100 14.11 -21.56 -28.46
N ALA A 101 15.21 -21.79 -27.74
CA ALA A 101 15.26 -21.59 -26.31
C ALA A 101 15.42 -20.09 -25.95
N ILE A 102 16.08 -19.29 -26.78
CA ILE A 102 16.11 -17.82 -26.65
C ILE A 102 14.71 -17.24 -26.92
N VAL A 103 14.00 -17.76 -27.92
CA VAL A 103 12.59 -17.43 -28.21
C VAL A 103 11.75 -17.68 -26.96
N CYS A 104 11.94 -18.82 -26.28
CA CYS A 104 11.25 -19.12 -25.03
C CYS A 104 11.43 -18.01 -23.97
N VAL A 105 12.67 -17.54 -23.75
CA VAL A 105 12.96 -16.48 -22.78
C VAL A 105 12.30 -15.16 -23.19
N ILE A 106 12.50 -14.72 -24.43
CA ILE A 106 12.02 -13.42 -24.90
C ILE A 106 10.48 -13.38 -24.93
N VAL A 107 9.84 -14.44 -25.44
CA VAL A 107 8.37 -14.52 -25.46
C VAL A 107 7.82 -14.56 -24.04
N SER A 108 8.49 -15.24 -23.10
CA SER A 108 8.08 -15.22 -21.68
C SER A 108 8.18 -13.83 -21.07
N CYS A 109 9.18 -13.02 -21.44
CA CYS A 109 9.25 -11.62 -21.00
C CYS A 109 8.08 -10.78 -21.54
N PHE A 110 7.76 -10.90 -22.83
CA PHE A 110 6.63 -10.16 -23.44
C PHE A 110 5.27 -10.63 -22.93
N PHE A 111 5.05 -11.93 -22.86
CA PHE A 111 3.80 -12.49 -22.36
C PHE A 111 3.66 -12.27 -20.86
N GLY A 112 4.78 -12.28 -20.12
CA GLY A 112 4.84 -11.95 -18.71
C GLY A 112 4.38 -10.52 -18.42
N ALA A 113 4.78 -9.56 -19.25
CA ALA A 113 4.28 -8.18 -19.22
C ALA A 113 2.76 -8.07 -19.50
N ILE A 114 2.11 -9.13 -20.00
CA ILE A 114 0.67 -9.15 -20.24
C ILE A 114 -0.05 -9.88 -19.10
N SER A 115 0.53 -11.00 -18.62
CA SER A 115 -0.11 -11.87 -17.64
C SER A 115 0.15 -11.48 -16.18
N GLY A 116 1.29 -10.85 -15.89
CA GLY A 116 1.75 -10.54 -14.53
C GLY A 116 1.92 -11.77 -13.62
N SER A 117 1.95 -12.99 -14.18
CA SER A 117 1.90 -14.24 -13.41
C SER A 117 2.80 -15.33 -14.01
N GLY A 118 3.72 -15.85 -13.20
CA GLY A 118 4.64 -16.91 -13.58
C GLY A 118 3.94 -18.24 -13.93
N PRO A 119 3.15 -18.84 -13.02
CA PRO A 119 2.43 -20.07 -13.27
C PRO A 119 1.51 -19.99 -14.50
N ALA A 120 0.83 -18.85 -14.69
CA ALA A 120 -0.04 -18.64 -15.85
C ALA A 120 0.76 -18.59 -17.16
N THR A 121 1.94 -17.97 -17.14
CA THR A 121 2.84 -17.91 -18.31
C THR A 121 3.37 -19.29 -18.68
N VAL A 122 3.75 -20.13 -17.71
CA VAL A 122 4.14 -21.53 -17.96
C VAL A 122 2.98 -22.29 -18.60
N ALA A 123 1.77 -22.15 -18.08
CA ALA A 123 0.60 -22.85 -18.57
C ALA A 123 0.23 -22.44 -20.02
N ALA A 124 0.34 -21.15 -20.33
CA ALA A 124 -0.02 -20.60 -21.64
C ALA A 124 1.03 -20.91 -22.72
N LEU A 125 2.32 -20.72 -22.42
CA LEU A 125 3.40 -20.84 -23.41
C LEU A 125 3.99 -22.25 -23.49
N GLY A 126 3.99 -23.00 -22.39
CA GLY A 126 4.70 -24.27 -22.28
C GLY A 126 4.17 -25.34 -23.24
N ALA A 127 2.86 -25.34 -23.53
CA ALA A 127 2.24 -26.28 -24.47
C ALA A 127 2.80 -26.19 -25.89
N VAL A 128 3.36 -25.03 -26.27
CA VAL A 128 3.89 -24.74 -27.61
C VAL A 128 5.42 -24.74 -27.60
N LEU A 129 6.03 -24.05 -26.64
CA LEU A 129 7.47 -23.82 -26.62
C LEU A 129 8.27 -25.04 -26.13
N ILE A 130 7.75 -25.83 -25.19
CA ILE A 130 8.46 -27.02 -24.70
C ILE A 130 8.63 -28.06 -25.81
N PRO A 131 7.57 -28.47 -26.55
CA PRO A 131 7.74 -29.37 -27.69
C PRO A 131 8.67 -28.82 -28.77
N ALA A 132 8.62 -27.52 -29.06
CA ALA A 132 9.46 -26.89 -30.09
C ALA A 132 10.95 -26.87 -29.70
N MET A 133 11.27 -26.63 -28.42
CA MET A 133 12.64 -26.74 -27.90
C MET A 133 13.15 -28.18 -27.98
N ILE A 134 12.31 -29.17 -27.66
CA ILE A 134 12.67 -30.59 -27.76
C ILE A 134 12.94 -30.97 -29.22
N ALA A 135 12.11 -30.51 -30.16
CA ALA A 135 12.31 -30.70 -31.59
C ALA A 135 13.67 -30.15 -32.07
N SER A 136 14.10 -29.04 -31.46
CA SER A 136 15.37 -28.36 -31.76
C SER A 136 16.58 -29.00 -31.07
N GLY A 137 16.40 -30.11 -30.34
CA GLY A 137 17.49 -30.88 -29.75
C GLY A 137 17.75 -30.65 -28.25
N PHE A 138 16.94 -29.84 -27.56
CA PHE A 138 17.04 -29.71 -26.10
C PHE A 138 16.45 -30.94 -25.38
N SER A 139 17.03 -31.30 -24.23
CA SER A 139 16.46 -32.35 -23.38
C SER A 139 15.14 -31.90 -22.76
N PRO A 140 14.13 -32.78 -22.60
CA PRO A 140 12.85 -32.44 -21.97
C PRO A 140 13.00 -31.71 -20.62
N ALA A 141 13.89 -32.18 -19.75
CA ALA A 141 14.14 -31.56 -18.45
C ALA A 141 14.66 -30.11 -18.56
N PHE A 142 15.50 -29.81 -19.55
CA PHE A 142 15.99 -28.45 -19.77
C PHE A 142 14.90 -27.56 -20.37
N ALA A 143 14.12 -28.08 -21.31
CA ALA A 143 13.02 -27.33 -21.94
C ALA A 143 11.94 -26.94 -20.91
N GLU A 144 11.53 -27.88 -20.04
CA GLU A 144 10.60 -27.59 -18.95
C GLU A 144 11.21 -26.65 -17.90
N ALA A 145 12.47 -26.87 -17.50
CA ALA A 145 13.17 -26.00 -16.54
C ALA A 145 13.30 -24.56 -17.06
N LEU A 146 13.66 -24.38 -18.34
CA LEU A 146 13.78 -23.07 -18.95
C LEU A 146 12.43 -22.38 -19.07
N MET A 147 11.38 -23.10 -19.44
CA MET A 147 10.02 -22.55 -19.48
C MET A 147 9.60 -22.05 -18.09
N ALA A 148 9.85 -22.84 -17.04
CA ALA A 148 9.57 -22.44 -15.66
C ALA A 148 10.40 -21.21 -15.22
N ALA A 149 11.72 -21.23 -15.46
CA ALA A 149 12.65 -20.16 -15.10
C ALA A 149 12.39 -18.84 -15.84
N SER A 150 12.13 -18.90 -17.14
CA SER A 150 11.82 -17.70 -17.93
C SER A 150 10.44 -17.13 -17.60
N SER A 151 9.49 -17.98 -17.26
CA SER A 151 8.16 -17.52 -16.84
C SER A 151 8.16 -16.81 -15.49
N SER A 152 9.11 -17.09 -14.58
CA SER A 152 9.15 -16.35 -13.31
C SER A 152 9.50 -14.86 -13.49
N ILE A 153 10.10 -14.49 -14.63
CA ILE A 153 10.31 -13.09 -14.99
C ILE A 153 8.95 -12.35 -15.13
N ALA A 154 7.85 -13.06 -15.39
CA ALA A 154 6.52 -12.47 -15.56
C ALA A 154 6.02 -11.67 -14.34
N ILE A 155 6.48 -11.99 -13.13
CA ILE A 155 6.13 -11.21 -11.94
C ILE A 155 7.08 -10.03 -11.70
N VAL A 156 8.18 -9.93 -12.46
CA VAL A 156 9.19 -8.86 -12.35
C VAL A 156 9.04 -7.84 -13.48
N ILE A 157 8.76 -8.28 -14.70
CA ILE A 157 8.56 -7.37 -15.85
C ILE A 157 7.17 -6.71 -15.74
N PRO A 158 7.09 -5.37 -15.80
CA PRO A 158 5.83 -4.66 -15.70
C PRO A 158 4.95 -4.77 -16.96
N PRO A 159 3.61 -4.61 -16.81
CA PRO A 159 2.84 -4.55 -15.55
C PRO A 159 2.90 -5.87 -14.75
N SER A 160 3.05 -5.75 -13.42
CA SER A 160 3.19 -6.90 -12.51
C SER A 160 2.18 -6.85 -11.36
N ILE A 161 1.47 -7.96 -11.14
CA ILE A 161 0.54 -8.13 -10.02
C ILE A 161 1.29 -8.09 -8.69
N ALA A 162 2.50 -8.65 -8.62
CA ALA A 162 3.29 -8.68 -7.39
C ALA A 162 3.68 -7.27 -6.93
N PHE A 163 3.97 -6.36 -7.86
CA PHE A 163 4.23 -4.95 -7.53
C PHE A 163 2.98 -4.21 -7.06
N VAL A 164 1.81 -4.48 -7.64
CA VAL A 164 0.53 -3.93 -7.15
C VAL A 164 0.27 -4.37 -5.72
N VAL A 165 0.49 -5.66 -5.43
CA VAL A 165 0.35 -6.21 -4.07
C VAL A 165 1.33 -5.55 -3.11
N TYR A 166 2.61 -5.49 -3.46
CA TYR A 166 3.64 -4.83 -2.65
C TYR A 166 3.28 -3.36 -2.35
N ALA A 167 2.94 -2.60 -3.39
CA ALA A 167 2.48 -1.20 -3.27
C ALA A 167 1.32 -1.03 -2.28
N SER A 168 0.33 -1.94 -2.33
CA SER A 168 -0.83 -1.90 -1.43
C SER A 168 -0.50 -2.18 0.04
N ILE A 169 0.60 -2.90 0.30
CA ILE A 169 1.05 -3.24 1.65
C ILE A 169 1.82 -2.06 2.26
N VAL A 170 2.75 -1.46 1.49
CA VAL A 170 3.69 -0.43 2.00
C VAL A 170 3.33 1.00 1.60
N GLY A 171 2.20 1.22 0.93
CA GLY A 171 1.76 2.54 0.49
C GLY A 171 2.66 3.21 -0.56
N GLN A 172 3.31 2.42 -1.42
CA GLN A 172 4.25 2.92 -2.44
C GLN A 172 3.60 3.04 -3.82
N SER A 173 4.18 3.86 -4.70
CA SER A 173 3.72 4.03 -6.09
C SER A 173 3.87 2.75 -6.92
N VAL A 174 2.76 2.25 -7.46
CA VAL A 174 2.77 1.16 -8.45
C VAL A 174 3.55 1.56 -9.72
N GLY A 175 3.41 2.81 -10.16
CA GLY A 175 4.13 3.34 -11.32
C GLY A 175 5.65 3.34 -11.13
N ALA A 176 6.12 3.77 -9.95
CA ALA A 176 7.54 3.74 -9.60
C ALA A 176 8.09 2.31 -9.54
N LEU A 177 7.33 1.37 -8.95
CA LEU A 177 7.69 -0.05 -8.92
C LEU A 177 7.73 -0.67 -10.32
N PHE A 178 6.79 -0.28 -11.19
CA PHE A 178 6.81 -0.67 -12.60
C PHE A 178 8.09 -0.16 -13.27
N MET A 179 8.41 1.13 -13.16
CA MET A 179 9.68 1.64 -13.70
C MET A 179 10.90 0.90 -13.15
N ALA A 180 10.89 0.63 -11.84
CA ALA A 180 12.00 0.00 -11.15
C ALA A 180 12.19 -1.48 -11.51
N GLY A 181 11.13 -2.17 -11.94
CA GLY A 181 11.15 -3.57 -12.36
C GLY A 181 11.68 -3.82 -13.78
N ILE A 182 11.70 -2.80 -14.65
CA ILE A 182 12.11 -2.94 -16.07
C ILE A 182 13.54 -3.49 -16.19
N ILE A 183 14.50 -2.84 -15.53
CA ILE A 183 15.90 -3.23 -15.62
C ILE A 183 16.15 -4.62 -15.00
N PRO A 184 15.74 -4.91 -13.77
CA PRO A 184 15.84 -6.25 -13.18
C PRO A 184 15.25 -7.34 -14.07
N GLY A 185 14.06 -7.12 -14.64
CA GLY A 185 13.41 -8.07 -15.54
C GLY A 185 14.21 -8.33 -16.82
N ILE A 186 14.71 -7.27 -17.46
CA ILE A 186 15.58 -7.39 -18.65
C ILE A 186 16.90 -8.10 -18.29
N LEU A 187 17.52 -7.78 -17.15
CA LEU A 187 18.74 -8.43 -16.69
C LEU A 187 18.52 -9.92 -16.46
N MET A 188 17.41 -10.32 -15.81
CA MET A 188 17.03 -11.73 -15.65
C MET A 188 16.88 -12.42 -17.01
N GLY A 189 16.17 -11.80 -17.96
CA GLY A 189 16.04 -12.34 -19.32
C GLY A 189 17.39 -12.50 -20.03
N ALA A 190 18.26 -11.49 -19.93
CA ALA A 190 19.58 -11.51 -20.54
C ALA A 190 20.49 -12.62 -19.98
N VAL A 191 20.49 -12.82 -18.65
CA VAL A 191 21.30 -13.89 -18.05
C VAL A 191 20.74 -15.28 -18.37
N LEU A 192 19.42 -15.44 -18.52
CA LEU A 192 18.83 -16.70 -18.98
C LEU A 192 19.18 -16.99 -20.45
N CYS A 193 19.15 -15.98 -21.33
CA CYS A 193 19.63 -16.11 -22.70
C CYS A 193 21.11 -16.52 -22.75
N LEU A 194 21.94 -16.01 -21.84
CA LEU A 194 23.34 -16.41 -21.72
C LEU A 194 23.47 -17.89 -21.30
N VAL A 195 22.67 -18.36 -20.34
CA VAL A 195 22.65 -19.78 -19.93
C VAL A 195 22.26 -20.66 -21.12
N VAL A 196 21.24 -20.27 -21.90
CA VAL A 196 20.82 -20.97 -23.11
C VAL A 196 21.95 -21.05 -24.14
N TYR A 197 22.63 -19.93 -24.40
CA TYR A 197 23.74 -19.89 -25.35
C TYR A 197 24.89 -20.81 -24.94
N ILE A 198 25.26 -20.82 -23.65
CA ILE A 198 26.30 -21.70 -23.10
C ILE A 198 25.88 -23.17 -23.26
N GLU A 199 24.64 -23.51 -22.95
CA GLU A 199 24.13 -24.88 -23.05
C GLU A 199 24.06 -25.37 -24.49
N ALA A 200 23.59 -24.53 -25.42
CA ALA A 200 23.54 -24.84 -26.85
C ALA A 200 24.94 -25.02 -27.46
N ARG A 201 25.94 -24.26 -26.99
CA ARG A 201 27.35 -24.46 -27.36
C ARG A 201 27.87 -25.80 -26.85
N LYS A 202 27.68 -26.11 -25.56
CA LYS A 202 28.12 -27.37 -24.94
C LYS A 202 27.51 -28.61 -25.60
N LYS A 203 26.24 -28.55 -25.98
CA LYS A 203 25.50 -29.69 -26.57
C LYS A 203 25.55 -29.77 -28.09
N GLY A 204 26.24 -28.85 -28.77
CA GLY A 204 26.33 -28.89 -30.23
C GLY A 204 25.00 -28.59 -30.94
N ILE A 205 24.07 -27.85 -30.30
CA ILE A 205 22.76 -27.56 -30.88
C ILE A 205 22.92 -26.47 -31.94
N GLU A 206 22.62 -26.80 -33.19
CA GLU A 206 22.66 -25.88 -34.34
C GLU A 206 21.33 -25.11 -34.50
N PRO A 207 21.32 -24.00 -35.26
CA PRO A 207 20.10 -23.24 -35.53
C PRO A 207 18.99 -24.08 -36.15
N ALA A 208 17.74 -23.81 -35.75
CA ALA A 208 16.58 -24.56 -36.23
C ALA A 208 16.24 -24.25 -37.71
N HIS A 209 16.54 -23.04 -38.18
CA HIS A 209 16.32 -22.60 -39.55
C HIS A 209 17.31 -21.49 -39.93
N GLU A 210 17.42 -21.20 -41.24
CA GLU A 210 18.19 -20.05 -41.74
C GLU A 210 17.49 -18.72 -41.45
N LYS A 211 18.23 -17.62 -41.52
CA LYS A 211 17.70 -16.27 -41.30
C LYS A 211 16.55 -15.98 -42.28
N ARG A 212 15.39 -15.61 -41.74
CA ARG A 212 14.21 -15.25 -42.54
C ARG A 212 14.44 -13.97 -43.32
N SER A 213 13.75 -13.86 -44.46
CA SER A 213 13.80 -12.65 -45.28
C SER A 213 13.12 -11.47 -44.57
N ALA A 214 13.50 -10.23 -44.93
CA ALA A 214 12.86 -9.04 -44.37
C ALA A 214 11.35 -8.98 -44.63
N LYS A 215 10.88 -9.61 -45.71
CA LYS A 215 9.45 -9.69 -46.07
C LYS A 215 8.69 -10.63 -45.13
N GLU A 216 9.27 -11.79 -44.79
CA GLU A 216 8.69 -12.73 -43.83
C GLU A 216 8.67 -12.13 -42.43
N LEU A 217 9.77 -11.50 -42.00
CA LEU A 217 9.85 -10.82 -40.71
C LEU A 217 8.81 -9.70 -40.57
N TRP A 218 8.59 -8.92 -41.63
CA TRP A 218 7.56 -7.88 -41.64
C TRP A 218 6.13 -8.45 -41.60
N ALA A 219 5.92 -9.62 -42.21
CA ALA A 219 4.63 -10.30 -42.14
C ALA A 219 4.35 -10.79 -40.71
N SER A 220 5.29 -11.49 -40.07
CA SER A 220 5.11 -11.94 -38.69
C SER A 220 5.06 -10.79 -37.68
N PHE A 221 5.78 -9.69 -37.90
CA PHE A 221 5.63 -8.47 -37.12
C PHE A 221 4.21 -7.91 -37.18
N LYS A 222 3.64 -7.80 -38.39
CA LYS A 222 2.24 -7.34 -38.56
C LYS A 222 1.24 -8.25 -37.87
N ASP A 223 1.49 -9.55 -37.88
CA ASP A 223 0.63 -10.52 -37.20
C ASP A 223 0.73 -10.40 -35.67
N ALA A 224 1.90 -10.05 -35.13
CA ALA A 224 2.13 -9.92 -33.69
C ALA A 224 1.86 -8.52 -33.11
N ILE A 225 1.71 -7.50 -33.95
CA ILE A 225 1.69 -6.08 -33.54
C ILE A 225 0.66 -5.78 -32.45
N TRP A 226 -0.54 -6.38 -32.52
CA TRP A 226 -1.60 -6.11 -31.54
C TRP A 226 -1.29 -6.71 -30.17
N GLY A 227 -0.51 -7.78 -30.11
CA GLY A 227 -0.01 -8.31 -28.84
C GLY A 227 1.09 -7.41 -28.25
N LEU A 228 2.02 -6.96 -29.11
CA LEU A 228 3.14 -6.10 -28.70
C LEU A 228 2.70 -4.70 -28.25
N LEU A 229 1.60 -4.18 -28.78
CA LEU A 229 1.04 -2.90 -28.39
C LEU A 229 0.46 -2.92 -26.97
N MET A 230 0.12 -4.08 -26.40
CA MET A 230 -0.52 -4.14 -25.08
C MET A 230 0.37 -3.57 -23.96
N PRO A 231 1.62 -4.04 -23.73
CA PRO A 231 2.50 -3.41 -22.76
C PRO A 231 2.78 -1.93 -23.06
N VAL A 232 2.83 -1.55 -24.35
CA VAL A 232 3.08 -0.16 -24.76
C VAL A 232 1.90 0.76 -24.40
N ILE A 233 0.66 0.29 -24.56
CA ILE A 233 -0.54 1.05 -24.18
C ILE A 233 -0.60 1.21 -22.66
N ILE A 234 -0.34 0.13 -21.92
CA ILE A 234 -0.38 0.15 -20.45
C ILE A 234 0.71 1.06 -19.91
N LEU A 235 1.97 0.80 -20.25
CA LEU A 235 3.11 1.56 -19.74
C LEU A 235 3.15 2.98 -20.30
N GLY A 236 2.86 3.16 -21.59
CA GLY A 236 2.79 4.48 -22.22
C GLY A 236 1.64 5.34 -21.67
N GLY A 237 0.50 4.72 -21.33
CA GLY A 237 -0.61 5.40 -20.67
C GLY A 237 -0.26 5.84 -19.24
N ILE A 238 0.39 4.96 -18.47
CA ILE A 238 0.84 5.26 -17.10
C ILE A 238 1.91 6.36 -17.12
N TYR A 239 2.97 6.20 -17.91
CA TYR A 239 4.09 7.16 -17.92
C TYR A 239 3.76 8.45 -18.66
N GLY A 240 2.77 8.42 -19.54
CA GLY A 240 2.18 9.60 -20.16
C GLY A 240 1.20 10.35 -19.26
N ALA A 241 0.95 9.88 -18.03
CA ALA A 241 -0.05 10.41 -17.11
C ALA A 241 -1.47 10.49 -17.72
N ILE A 242 -1.76 9.57 -18.66
CA ILE A 242 -3.09 9.44 -19.29
C ILE A 242 -3.96 8.51 -18.46
N PHE A 243 -3.38 7.42 -17.95
CA PHE A 243 -4.05 6.41 -17.15
C PHE A 243 -3.31 6.18 -15.85
N THR A 244 -4.05 5.97 -14.77
CA THR A 244 -3.52 5.39 -13.54
C THR A 244 -3.27 3.90 -13.73
N PRO A 245 -2.51 3.20 -12.86
CA PRO A 245 -2.25 1.77 -13.01
C PRO A 245 -3.51 0.89 -13.04
N THR A 246 -4.54 1.25 -12.27
CA THR A 246 -5.84 0.56 -12.25
C THR A 246 -6.65 0.84 -13.52
N GLU A 247 -6.68 2.10 -13.99
CA GLU A 247 -7.30 2.46 -15.27
C GLU A 247 -6.59 1.79 -16.44
N ALA A 248 -5.25 1.74 -16.43
CA ALA A 248 -4.46 1.07 -17.46
C ALA A 248 -4.76 -0.43 -17.51
N ALA A 249 -4.99 -1.07 -16.37
CA ALA A 249 -5.47 -2.44 -16.30
C ALA A 249 -6.85 -2.59 -16.95
N ALA A 250 -7.81 -1.70 -16.65
CA ALA A 250 -9.14 -1.72 -17.27
C ALA A 250 -9.08 -1.47 -18.78
N VAL A 251 -8.28 -0.49 -19.24
CA VAL A 251 -8.03 -0.23 -20.66
C VAL A 251 -7.44 -1.46 -21.34
N SER A 252 -6.54 -2.18 -20.68
CA SER A 252 -5.96 -3.42 -21.21
C SER A 252 -7.03 -4.50 -21.46
N VAL A 253 -8.03 -4.62 -20.59
CA VAL A 253 -9.16 -5.54 -20.77
C VAL A 253 -9.99 -5.13 -21.99
N VAL A 254 -10.37 -3.85 -22.09
CA VAL A 254 -11.18 -3.34 -23.21
C VAL A 254 -10.44 -3.53 -24.53
N TYR A 255 -9.18 -3.11 -24.60
CA TYR A 255 -8.32 -3.32 -25.76
C TYR A 255 -8.20 -4.81 -26.09
N GLY A 256 -8.04 -5.65 -25.07
CA GLY A 256 -7.91 -7.09 -25.26
C GLY A 256 -9.15 -7.76 -25.83
N ILE A 257 -10.34 -7.36 -25.38
CA ILE A 257 -11.62 -7.82 -25.96
C ILE A 257 -11.70 -7.40 -27.43
N ILE A 258 -11.33 -6.15 -27.75
CA ILE A 258 -11.35 -5.65 -29.13
C ILE A 258 -10.45 -6.49 -30.03
N VAL A 259 -9.20 -6.71 -29.60
CA VAL A 259 -8.22 -7.50 -30.35
C VAL A 259 -8.68 -8.95 -30.51
N ALA A 260 -9.15 -9.59 -29.42
CA ALA A 260 -9.54 -10.99 -29.42
C ALA A 260 -10.79 -11.27 -30.29
N VAL A 261 -11.82 -10.42 -30.19
CA VAL A 261 -13.12 -10.65 -30.82
C VAL A 261 -13.18 -10.10 -32.25
N PHE A 262 -12.70 -8.88 -32.48
CA PHE A 262 -12.91 -8.19 -33.76
C PHE A 262 -11.73 -8.27 -34.71
N ILE A 263 -10.49 -8.22 -34.19
CA ILE A 263 -9.27 -8.21 -35.00
C ILE A 263 -8.83 -9.63 -35.33
N TYR A 264 -8.46 -10.43 -34.33
CA TYR A 264 -8.05 -11.81 -34.55
C TYR A 264 -9.23 -12.75 -34.78
N ARG A 265 -10.40 -12.44 -34.19
CA ARG A 265 -11.62 -13.24 -34.30
C ARG A 265 -11.44 -14.68 -33.80
N ASP A 266 -10.52 -14.86 -32.85
CA ASP A 266 -10.20 -16.15 -32.23
C ASP A 266 -11.13 -16.45 -31.03
N VAL A 267 -11.81 -15.44 -30.48
CA VAL A 267 -12.67 -15.55 -29.29
C VAL A 267 -14.11 -15.17 -29.64
N THR A 268 -15.08 -16.05 -29.35
CA THR A 268 -16.50 -15.74 -29.52
C THR A 268 -17.08 -15.07 -28.27
N LEU A 269 -18.26 -14.45 -28.39
CA LEU A 269 -18.96 -13.88 -27.23
C LEU A 269 -19.31 -14.91 -26.15
N LYS A 270 -19.44 -16.19 -26.52
CA LYS A 270 -19.65 -17.28 -25.55
C LYS A 270 -18.37 -17.62 -24.80
N ASP A 271 -17.22 -17.56 -25.48
CA ASP A 271 -15.92 -17.80 -24.87
C ASP A 271 -15.58 -16.69 -23.85
N LEU A 272 -16.03 -15.44 -24.10
CA LEU A 272 -15.88 -14.34 -23.13
C LEU A 272 -16.49 -14.67 -21.76
N PHE A 273 -17.67 -15.31 -21.73
CA PHE A 273 -18.28 -15.71 -20.46
C PHE A 273 -17.39 -16.70 -19.69
N HIS A 274 -16.83 -17.69 -20.39
CA HIS A 274 -15.89 -18.63 -19.77
C HIS A 274 -14.61 -17.93 -19.29
N ILE A 275 -14.09 -16.98 -20.06
CA ILE A 275 -12.92 -16.18 -19.68
C ILE A 275 -13.22 -15.35 -18.42
N PHE A 276 -14.39 -14.72 -18.32
CA PHE A 276 -14.78 -13.98 -17.11
C PHE A 276 -14.88 -14.89 -15.89
N VAL A 277 -15.50 -16.08 -16.04
CA VAL A 277 -15.62 -17.04 -14.95
C VAL A 277 -14.25 -17.53 -14.48
N ASP A 278 -13.35 -17.89 -15.40
CA ASP A 278 -12.01 -18.36 -15.03
C ASP A 278 -11.18 -17.25 -14.38
N SER A 279 -11.29 -16.02 -14.90
CA SER A 279 -10.63 -14.85 -14.30
C SER A 279 -11.18 -14.50 -12.91
N ALA A 280 -12.49 -14.62 -12.70
CA ALA A 280 -13.12 -14.41 -11.41
C ALA A 280 -12.68 -15.45 -10.37
N LYS A 281 -12.52 -16.73 -10.76
CA LYS A 281 -11.99 -17.78 -9.86
C LYS A 281 -10.56 -17.48 -9.43
N THR A 282 -9.69 -17.11 -10.37
CA THR A 282 -8.29 -16.76 -10.07
C THR A 282 -8.23 -15.53 -9.16
N SER A 283 -8.99 -14.49 -9.49
CA SER A 283 -9.02 -13.23 -8.73
C SER A 283 -9.60 -13.44 -7.32
N GLY A 284 -10.68 -14.22 -7.19
CA GLY A 284 -11.29 -14.52 -5.90
C GLY A 284 -10.35 -15.26 -4.95
N GLY A 285 -9.53 -16.19 -5.48
CA GLY A 285 -8.48 -16.84 -4.70
C GLY A 285 -7.43 -15.86 -4.18
N ILE A 286 -6.97 -14.94 -5.02
CA ILE A 286 -6.00 -13.90 -4.64
C ILE A 286 -6.60 -12.96 -3.59
N MET A 287 -7.84 -12.49 -3.80
CA MET A 287 -8.51 -11.57 -2.87
C MET A 287 -8.80 -12.20 -1.50
N LEU A 288 -9.08 -13.50 -1.45
CA LEU A 288 -9.25 -14.23 -0.18
C LEU A 288 -7.93 -14.32 0.61
N ILE A 289 -6.81 -14.51 -0.09
CA ILE A 289 -5.48 -14.45 0.51
C ILE A 289 -5.22 -13.05 1.05
N VAL A 290 -5.51 -12.00 0.27
CA VAL A 290 -5.36 -10.59 0.69
C VAL A 290 -6.13 -10.32 1.98
N ALA A 291 -7.41 -10.71 2.03
CA ALA A 291 -8.26 -10.48 3.19
C ALA A 291 -7.70 -11.13 4.47
N SER A 292 -7.29 -12.40 4.35
CA SER A 292 -6.75 -13.17 5.48
C SER A 292 -5.35 -12.72 5.88
N ALA A 293 -4.56 -12.27 4.91
CA ALA A 293 -3.24 -11.72 5.10
C ALA A 293 -3.26 -10.38 5.82
N SER A 294 -4.21 -9.49 5.51
CA SER A 294 -4.34 -8.21 6.21
C SER A 294 -4.58 -8.42 7.70
N LEU A 295 -5.38 -9.43 8.07
CA LEU A 295 -5.55 -9.82 9.46
C LEU A 295 -4.26 -10.37 10.10
N PHE A 296 -3.47 -11.13 9.35
CA PHE A 296 -2.18 -11.64 9.82
C PHE A 296 -1.15 -10.51 10.00
N SER A 297 -1.06 -9.62 9.02
CA SER A 297 -0.26 -8.38 9.06
C SER A 297 -0.61 -7.56 10.28
N TYR A 298 -1.92 -7.36 10.51
CA TYR A 298 -2.42 -6.67 11.69
C TYR A 298 -1.95 -7.33 12.99
N CYS A 299 -2.04 -8.65 13.12
CA CYS A 299 -1.52 -9.38 14.28
C CYS A 299 0.00 -9.21 14.44
N CYS A 300 0.76 -9.13 13.35
CA CYS A 300 2.20 -8.90 13.40
C CYS A 300 2.54 -7.54 13.99
N THR A 301 1.83 -6.50 13.59
CA THR A 301 1.99 -5.16 14.14
C THR A 301 1.52 -5.11 15.60
N LEU A 302 0.28 -5.53 15.86
CA LEU A 302 -0.36 -5.45 17.17
C LEU A 302 0.42 -6.18 18.28
N PHE A 303 0.98 -7.36 17.97
CA PHE A 303 1.69 -8.18 18.96
C PHE A 303 3.19 -7.90 19.04
N GLY A 304 3.66 -6.79 18.49
CA GLY A 304 5.06 -6.37 18.64
C GLY A 304 6.06 -7.21 17.83
N ILE A 305 5.61 -7.92 16.79
CA ILE A 305 6.45 -8.89 16.07
C ILE A 305 7.48 -8.16 15.20
N SER A 306 7.09 -7.03 14.62
CA SER A 306 7.97 -6.16 13.84
C SER A 306 9.09 -5.57 14.70
N GLU A 307 8.76 -5.12 15.90
CA GLU A 307 9.65 -4.58 16.93
C GLU A 307 10.63 -5.65 17.42
N ALA A 308 10.13 -6.87 17.67
CA ALA A 308 10.99 -8.00 18.04
C ALA A 308 11.99 -8.37 16.93
N ALA A 309 11.56 -8.28 15.66
CA ALA A 309 12.45 -8.48 14.51
C ALA A 309 13.50 -7.37 14.41
N GLN A 310 13.13 -6.11 14.66
CA GLN A 310 14.06 -4.97 14.75
C GLN A 310 15.07 -5.17 15.89
N ALA A 311 14.62 -5.54 17.09
CA ALA A 311 15.47 -5.77 18.25
C ALA A 311 16.51 -6.88 18.02
N LEU A 312 16.10 -7.98 17.36
CA LEU A 312 17.01 -9.05 16.97
C LEU A 312 18.09 -8.56 15.99
N LEU A 313 17.75 -7.66 15.07
CA LEU A 313 18.70 -7.10 14.12
C LEU A 313 19.65 -6.10 14.75
N THR A 314 19.16 -5.27 15.67
CA THR A 314 20.00 -4.38 16.48
C THR A 314 21.03 -5.18 17.26
N ALA A 315 20.65 -6.33 17.82
CA ALA A 315 21.57 -7.24 18.50
C ALA A 315 22.65 -7.85 17.57
N ILE A 316 22.39 -7.94 16.26
CA ILE A 316 23.34 -8.42 15.24
C ILE A 316 24.20 -7.25 14.68
N GLY A 317 24.03 -6.03 15.19
CA GLY A 317 24.90 -4.88 14.92
C GLY A 317 24.41 -3.92 13.83
N SER A 318 23.09 -3.80 13.63
CA SER A 318 22.45 -2.80 12.74
C SER A 318 23.03 -2.75 11.31
N ASN A 319 23.57 -3.88 10.83
CA ASN A 319 24.25 -3.91 9.55
C ASN A 319 23.24 -4.17 8.41
N LYS A 320 22.96 -3.12 7.65
CA LYS A 320 22.12 -3.11 6.45
C LYS A 320 22.40 -4.25 5.48
N ILE A 321 23.67 -4.64 5.28
CA ILE A 321 24.07 -5.73 4.38
C ILE A 321 23.59 -7.08 4.93
N VAL A 322 23.76 -7.30 6.24
CA VAL A 322 23.35 -8.54 6.91
C VAL A 322 21.83 -8.67 6.89
N PHE A 323 21.10 -7.59 7.16
CA PHE A 323 19.64 -7.56 7.05
C PHE A 323 19.18 -7.98 5.64
N LEU A 324 19.69 -7.32 4.60
CA LEU A 324 19.33 -7.62 3.22
C LEU A 324 19.69 -9.06 2.81
N LEU A 325 20.80 -9.61 3.32
CA LEU A 325 21.15 -11.01 3.11
C LEU A 325 20.13 -11.96 3.75
N VAL A 326 19.72 -11.69 5.00
CA VAL A 326 18.70 -12.47 5.71
C VAL A 326 17.36 -12.40 4.97
N VAL A 327 16.95 -11.20 4.53
CA VAL A 327 15.75 -11.01 3.71
C VAL A 327 15.80 -11.86 2.45
N ASN A 328 16.92 -11.84 1.70
CA ASN A 328 17.05 -12.65 0.49
C ASN A 328 16.87 -14.14 0.79
N ILE A 329 17.51 -14.65 1.84
CA ILE A 329 17.41 -16.06 2.21
C ILE A 329 15.96 -16.43 2.58
N ILE A 330 15.32 -15.63 3.41
CA ILE A 330 13.95 -15.90 3.87
C ILE A 330 12.97 -15.85 2.68
N LEU A 331 13.03 -14.81 1.85
CA LEU A 331 12.11 -14.64 0.73
C LEU A 331 12.35 -15.69 -0.37
N LEU A 332 13.60 -16.10 -0.62
CA LEU A 332 13.88 -17.24 -1.49
C LEU A 332 13.18 -18.49 -0.96
N ILE A 333 13.42 -18.84 0.30
CA ILE A 333 12.84 -20.04 0.94
C ILE A 333 11.30 -19.99 0.90
N ALA A 334 10.72 -18.82 1.20
CA ALA A 334 9.29 -18.61 1.12
C ALA A 334 8.75 -18.92 -0.28
N GLY A 335 9.38 -18.35 -1.31
CA GLY A 335 8.98 -18.56 -2.70
C GLY A 335 9.09 -20.01 -3.17
N PHE A 336 9.82 -20.89 -2.46
CA PHE A 336 9.82 -22.32 -2.76
C PHE A 336 8.43 -22.90 -2.54
N PHE A 337 7.81 -22.59 -1.41
CA PHE A 337 6.61 -23.27 -0.91
C PHE A 337 5.30 -22.60 -1.35
N ILE A 338 5.29 -21.29 -1.50
CA ILE A 338 4.08 -20.50 -1.71
C ILE A 338 4.24 -19.54 -2.89
N ASP A 339 3.12 -19.08 -3.45
CA ASP A 339 3.14 -18.10 -4.53
C ASP A 339 3.62 -16.72 -4.03
N ALA A 340 4.06 -15.87 -4.97
CA ALA A 340 4.68 -14.60 -4.64
C ALA A 340 3.71 -13.64 -3.92
N ASN A 341 2.43 -13.62 -4.30
CA ASN A 341 1.47 -12.70 -3.68
C ASN A 341 1.24 -13.12 -2.22
N SER A 342 1.04 -14.41 -1.96
CA SER A 342 0.96 -14.94 -0.60
C SER A 342 2.20 -14.61 0.23
N ALA A 343 3.40 -14.78 -0.34
CA ALA A 343 4.64 -14.49 0.39
C ALA A 343 4.81 -12.99 0.70
N MET A 344 4.45 -12.10 -0.24
CA MET A 344 4.52 -10.66 -0.02
C MET A 344 3.69 -10.26 1.21
N TYR A 345 2.46 -10.76 1.28
CA TYR A 345 1.56 -10.48 2.39
C TYR A 345 2.06 -10.98 3.76
N ILE A 346 2.85 -12.06 3.79
CA ILE A 346 3.37 -12.64 5.03
C ILE A 346 4.61 -11.88 5.51
N PHE A 347 5.56 -11.61 4.60
CA PHE A 347 6.89 -11.18 4.99
C PHE A 347 7.09 -9.67 4.90
N ILE A 348 6.41 -8.98 3.99
CA ILE A 348 6.62 -7.55 3.77
C ILE A 348 6.19 -6.69 4.96
N PRO A 349 5.04 -6.93 5.63
CA PRO A 349 4.69 -6.14 6.81
C PRO A 349 5.74 -6.19 7.93
N ILE A 350 6.46 -7.30 8.05
CA ILE A 350 7.51 -7.50 9.05
C ILE A 350 8.83 -6.85 8.58
N MET A 351 9.17 -7.00 7.30
CA MET A 351 10.49 -6.61 6.79
C MET A 351 10.55 -5.16 6.30
N ALA A 352 9.45 -4.57 5.83
CA ALA A 352 9.45 -3.23 5.26
C ALA A 352 9.72 -2.13 6.31
N PRO A 353 9.10 -2.15 7.52
CA PRO A 353 9.42 -1.16 8.55
C PRO A 353 10.90 -1.21 8.96
N VAL A 354 11.46 -2.42 9.02
CA VAL A 354 12.89 -2.65 9.29
C VAL A 354 13.77 -2.11 8.16
N ALA A 355 13.38 -2.34 6.90
CA ALA A 355 14.12 -1.82 5.76
C ALA A 355 14.12 -0.28 5.75
N GLN A 356 12.98 0.32 6.11
CA GLN A 356 12.81 1.76 6.22
C GLN A 356 13.66 2.37 7.34
N SER A 357 13.68 1.76 8.53
CA SER A 357 14.50 2.23 9.65
C SER A 357 16.01 2.16 9.37
N LEU A 358 16.44 1.25 8.48
CA LEU A 358 17.82 1.16 7.97
C LEU A 358 18.09 2.09 6.76
N GLY A 359 17.16 3.00 6.45
CA GLY A 359 17.25 3.93 5.33
C GLY A 359 17.37 3.23 3.97
N TYR A 360 16.77 2.05 3.80
CA TYR A 360 16.69 1.38 2.50
C TYR A 360 15.42 1.81 1.77
N ASN A 361 15.56 2.21 0.50
CA ASN A 361 14.44 2.69 -0.29
C ASN A 361 13.40 1.57 -0.51
N LEU A 362 12.14 1.84 -0.17
CA LEU A 362 11.06 0.84 -0.23
C LEU A 362 10.69 0.43 -1.66
N VAL A 363 10.84 1.30 -2.67
CA VAL A 363 10.65 0.90 -4.08
C VAL A 363 11.71 -0.13 -4.50
N ALA A 364 12.98 0.13 -4.17
CA ALA A 364 14.05 -0.85 -4.41
C ALA A 364 13.86 -2.13 -3.59
N PHE A 365 13.33 -2.03 -2.37
CA PHE A 365 12.99 -3.19 -1.54
C PHE A 365 11.91 -4.05 -2.19
N GLY A 366 10.86 -3.43 -2.74
CA GLY A 366 9.82 -4.13 -3.50
C GLY A 366 10.36 -4.89 -4.69
N VAL A 367 11.32 -4.31 -5.42
CA VAL A 367 12.02 -4.99 -6.52
C VAL A 367 12.83 -6.19 -6.01
N VAL A 368 13.63 -6.01 -4.96
CA VAL A 368 14.42 -7.10 -4.36
C VAL A 368 13.50 -8.24 -3.89
N ALA A 369 12.42 -7.92 -3.19
CA ALA A 369 11.46 -8.91 -2.72
C ALA A 369 10.81 -9.66 -3.89
N THR A 370 10.41 -8.95 -4.95
CA THR A 370 9.77 -9.55 -6.12
C THR A 370 10.73 -10.48 -6.87
N VAL A 371 11.99 -10.08 -7.04
CA VAL A 371 13.01 -10.92 -7.70
C VAL A 371 13.36 -12.14 -6.85
N ASN A 372 13.45 -12.01 -5.51
CA ASN A 372 13.61 -13.16 -4.62
C ASN A 372 12.49 -14.19 -4.84
N LEU A 373 11.24 -13.72 -4.82
CA LEU A 373 10.08 -14.60 -4.96
C LEU A 373 10.00 -15.21 -6.37
N ALA A 374 10.38 -14.46 -7.41
CA ALA A 374 10.48 -14.98 -8.77
C ALA A 374 11.50 -16.13 -8.87
N ILE A 375 12.66 -15.99 -8.23
CA ILE A 375 13.67 -17.06 -8.16
C ILE A 375 13.15 -18.22 -7.29
N GLY A 376 12.48 -17.92 -6.18
CA GLY A 376 11.87 -18.93 -5.30
C GLY A 376 10.87 -19.82 -6.02
N GLN A 377 10.00 -19.24 -6.87
CA GLN A 377 8.99 -19.98 -7.65
C GLN A 377 9.56 -21.01 -8.63
N VAL A 378 10.87 -20.98 -8.88
CA VAL A 378 11.57 -21.93 -9.77
C VAL A 378 12.65 -22.72 -9.04
N THR A 379 12.73 -22.58 -7.71
CA THR A 379 13.74 -23.23 -6.87
C THR A 379 13.16 -24.45 -6.13
N PRO A 380 13.81 -25.63 -6.19
CA PRO A 380 13.41 -26.81 -5.43
C PRO A 380 13.46 -26.56 -3.91
N PRO A 381 12.66 -27.27 -3.09
CA PRO A 381 12.03 -28.57 -3.36
C PRO A 381 10.66 -28.50 -4.06
N VAL A 382 9.98 -27.35 -4.01
CA VAL A 382 8.64 -27.20 -4.57
C VAL A 382 8.71 -26.34 -5.84
N GLY A 383 8.74 -25.01 -5.73
CA GLY A 383 8.81 -24.11 -6.87
C GLY A 383 7.60 -24.26 -7.80
N VAL A 384 6.55 -23.48 -7.55
CA VAL A 384 5.25 -23.61 -8.23
C VAL A 384 5.37 -23.68 -9.77
N ASN A 385 6.27 -22.91 -10.38
CA ASN A 385 6.46 -22.92 -11.83
C ASN A 385 7.03 -24.24 -12.35
N LEU A 386 7.89 -24.92 -11.58
CA LEU A 386 8.41 -26.25 -11.93
C LEU A 386 7.28 -27.28 -11.98
N PHE A 387 6.36 -27.22 -11.01
CA PHE A 387 5.21 -28.13 -10.95
C PHE A 387 4.22 -27.90 -12.08
N VAL A 388 3.97 -26.64 -12.45
CA VAL A 388 3.14 -26.33 -13.61
C VAL A 388 3.79 -26.87 -14.88
N ALA A 389 5.10 -26.68 -15.07
CA ALA A 389 5.81 -27.18 -16.25
C ALA A 389 5.73 -28.72 -16.37
N MET A 390 6.00 -29.45 -15.29
CA MET A 390 5.89 -30.93 -15.26
C MET A 390 4.45 -31.44 -15.38
N GLY A 391 3.47 -30.60 -15.06
CA GLY A 391 2.04 -30.90 -15.13
C GLY A 391 1.46 -30.81 -16.54
N LEU A 392 2.18 -30.22 -17.49
CA LEU A 392 1.71 -30.04 -18.87
C LEU A 392 1.65 -31.37 -19.62
N LYS A 393 0.48 -31.66 -20.20
CA LYS A 393 0.24 -32.85 -21.02
C LYS A 393 0.70 -32.60 -22.46
N ILE A 394 2.01 -32.71 -22.69
CA ILE A 394 2.65 -32.45 -23.98
C ILE A 394 3.22 -33.72 -24.65
N GLU A 395 2.93 -34.91 -24.11
CA GLU A 395 3.55 -36.16 -24.54
C GLU A 395 3.30 -36.46 -26.02
N ASP A 396 2.08 -36.25 -26.51
CA ASP A 396 1.73 -36.56 -27.89
C ASP A 396 2.38 -35.58 -28.88
N THR A 397 2.42 -34.30 -28.53
CA THR A 397 3.08 -33.26 -29.34
C THR A 397 4.59 -33.44 -29.34
N ALA A 398 5.18 -33.76 -28.18
CA ALA A 398 6.61 -34.01 -28.06
C ALA A 398 7.04 -35.31 -28.78
N LYS A 399 6.22 -36.37 -28.74
CA LYS A 399 6.48 -37.62 -29.50
C LYS A 399 6.46 -37.40 -31.01
N LYS A 400 5.50 -36.60 -31.51
CA LYS A 400 5.44 -36.21 -32.93
C LYS A 400 6.68 -35.41 -33.32
N ALA A 401 7.08 -34.44 -32.50
CA ALA A 401 8.28 -33.64 -32.72
C ALA A 401 9.58 -34.46 -32.74
N LEU A 402 9.65 -35.51 -31.93
CA LEU A 402 10.79 -36.43 -31.85
C LEU A 402 10.84 -37.48 -32.99
N GLY A 403 9.97 -37.38 -33.99
CA GLY A 403 10.01 -38.21 -35.20
C GLY A 403 9.64 -39.68 -34.98
N GLY A 404 8.84 -40.00 -33.96
CA GLY A 404 8.33 -41.37 -33.70
C GLY A 404 9.37 -42.39 -33.22
N ALA A 405 10.68 -42.12 -33.33
CA ALA A 405 11.76 -43.05 -33.00
C ALA A 405 12.37 -42.86 -31.59
N LYS A 406 12.09 -41.75 -30.90
CA LYS A 406 12.54 -41.48 -29.52
C LYS A 406 11.36 -41.36 -28.57
N GLN A 407 11.41 -42.09 -27.46
CA GLN A 407 10.39 -42.03 -26.41
C GLN A 407 10.53 -40.73 -25.61
N TYR A 408 9.48 -39.90 -25.59
CA TYR A 408 9.40 -38.79 -24.63
C TYR A 408 9.36 -39.36 -23.22
N ILE A 409 10.32 -38.97 -22.38
CA ILE A 409 10.35 -39.33 -20.96
C ILE A 409 9.72 -38.18 -20.19
N ARG A 410 8.66 -38.48 -19.44
CA ARG A 410 8.04 -37.52 -18.53
C ARG A 410 9.08 -37.04 -17.52
N VAL A 411 9.25 -35.73 -17.42
CA VAL A 411 10.24 -35.14 -16.52
C VAL A 411 9.79 -35.35 -15.07
N THR A 412 10.73 -35.77 -14.24
CA THR A 412 10.52 -35.96 -12.81
C THR A 412 11.11 -34.77 -12.03
N LEU A 413 10.64 -34.55 -10.80
CA LEU A 413 11.14 -33.47 -9.95
C LEU A 413 12.68 -33.47 -9.80
N PRO A 414 13.38 -34.61 -9.60
CA PRO A 414 14.84 -34.63 -9.57
C PRO A 414 15.49 -34.18 -10.89
N MET A 415 14.90 -34.52 -12.04
CA MET A 415 15.41 -34.16 -13.36
C MET A 415 15.30 -32.66 -13.62
N ILE A 416 14.12 -32.07 -13.38
CA ILE A 416 13.91 -30.63 -13.57
C ILE A 416 14.69 -29.81 -12.54
N SER A 417 14.75 -30.26 -11.28
CA SER A 417 15.52 -29.64 -10.21
C SER A 417 16.99 -29.51 -10.58
N LYS A 418 17.60 -30.55 -11.15
CA LYS A 418 18.99 -30.49 -11.61
C LYS A 418 19.16 -29.58 -12.82
N ALA A 419 18.19 -29.58 -13.74
CA ALA A 419 18.25 -28.80 -14.96
C ALA A 419 18.10 -27.28 -14.74
N VAL A 420 17.36 -26.87 -13.71
CA VAL A 420 17.10 -25.45 -13.41
C VAL A 420 18.25 -24.77 -12.64
N MET A 421 19.13 -25.51 -11.97
CA MET A 421 20.21 -24.93 -11.14
C MET A 421 21.08 -23.87 -11.84
N PRO A 422 21.52 -24.04 -13.10
CA PRO A 422 22.30 -23.00 -13.77
C PRO A 422 21.52 -21.69 -13.98
N MET A 423 20.21 -21.79 -14.17
CA MET A 423 19.31 -20.65 -14.35
C MET A 423 19.10 -19.93 -13.01
N ILE A 424 18.90 -20.69 -11.92
CA ILE A 424 18.83 -20.14 -10.56
C ILE A 424 20.13 -19.41 -10.22
N ALA A 425 21.29 -20.03 -10.45
CA ALA A 425 22.58 -19.39 -10.16
C ALA A 425 22.78 -18.07 -10.93
N ALA A 426 22.35 -18.03 -12.20
CA ALA A 426 22.39 -16.82 -13.01
C ALA A 426 21.46 -15.73 -12.47
N CYS A 427 20.22 -16.06 -12.11
CA CYS A 427 19.28 -15.09 -11.53
C CYS A 427 19.70 -14.65 -10.12
N LEU A 428 20.33 -15.51 -9.31
CA LEU A 428 20.89 -15.13 -8.01
C LEU A 428 22.00 -14.08 -8.14
N ALA A 429 22.81 -14.14 -9.20
CA ALA A 429 23.79 -13.09 -9.47
C ALA A 429 23.12 -11.73 -9.75
N VAL A 430 22.00 -11.74 -10.48
CA VAL A 430 21.18 -10.53 -10.70
C VAL A 430 20.59 -10.05 -9.38
N LEU A 431 20.05 -10.95 -8.55
CA LEU A 431 19.51 -10.62 -7.24
C LEU A 431 20.54 -9.94 -6.32
N LEU A 432 21.76 -10.47 -6.25
CA LEU A 432 22.83 -9.88 -5.43
C LEU A 432 23.21 -8.49 -5.96
N LEU A 433 23.25 -8.31 -7.28
CA LEU A 433 23.52 -7.02 -7.91
C LEU A 433 22.45 -5.98 -7.54
N ILE A 434 21.17 -6.29 -7.68
CA ILE A 434 20.09 -5.34 -7.40
C ILE A 434 19.94 -5.04 -5.89
N THR A 435 20.23 -6.03 -5.04
CA THR A 435 20.17 -5.89 -3.58
C THR A 435 21.22 -4.89 -3.08
N TYR A 436 22.46 -5.03 -3.53
CA TYR A 436 23.57 -4.21 -3.01
C TYR A 436 23.84 -2.96 -3.83
N VAL A 437 23.26 -2.85 -5.03
CA VAL A 437 23.34 -1.66 -5.88
C VAL A 437 21.92 -1.20 -6.26
N PRO A 438 21.15 -0.59 -5.32
CA PRO A 438 19.76 -0.18 -5.55
C PRO A 438 19.59 0.77 -6.74
N LYS A 439 20.64 1.53 -7.07
CA LYS A 439 20.68 2.39 -8.26
C LYS A 439 20.37 1.65 -9.56
N THR A 440 20.65 0.34 -9.64
CA THR A 440 20.33 -0.46 -10.83
C THR A 440 18.83 -0.61 -11.05
N SER A 441 18.04 -0.70 -9.99
CA SER A 441 16.58 -0.73 -10.05
C SER A 441 16.00 0.68 -10.19
N LEU A 442 16.63 1.69 -9.58
CA LEU A 442 16.08 3.04 -9.49
C LEU A 442 16.46 3.98 -10.65
N VAL A 443 17.17 3.51 -11.68
CA VAL A 443 17.68 4.36 -12.79
C VAL A 443 16.60 5.22 -13.44
N PHE A 444 15.40 4.67 -13.59
CA PHE A 444 14.28 5.35 -14.24
C PHE A 444 13.26 5.95 -13.26
N VAL A 445 13.51 5.86 -11.96
CA VAL A 445 12.68 6.44 -10.91
C VAL A 445 13.16 7.89 -10.70
N LYS A 446 12.25 8.87 -10.74
CA LYS A 446 12.64 10.28 -10.63
C LYS A 446 13.20 10.58 -9.23
N ALA A 447 14.20 11.46 -9.17
CA ALA A 447 14.88 11.87 -7.93
C ALA A 447 13.97 12.62 -6.92
N GLU A 448 12.75 12.98 -7.30
CA GLU A 448 11.74 13.57 -6.41
C GLU A 448 10.98 12.49 -5.61
N GLU A 449 10.89 11.25 -6.10
CA GLU A 449 10.34 10.08 -5.37
C GLU A 449 11.35 9.47 -4.37
N TYR A 450 12.45 10.20 -4.11
CA TYR A 450 13.69 9.68 -3.55
C TYR A 450 13.99 10.18 -2.13
N LYS A 451 13.12 11.00 -1.54
CA LYS A 451 13.40 11.63 -0.25
C LYS A 451 13.09 10.71 0.93
N GLY A 452 13.96 9.71 1.12
CA GLY A 452 14.14 9.00 2.38
C GLY A 452 15.12 9.70 3.34
N GLU A 453 15.44 10.99 3.12
CA GLU A 453 16.46 11.70 3.91
C GLU A 453 15.96 12.19 5.28
N ALA A 454 14.65 12.13 5.57
CA ALA A 454 14.12 12.46 6.90
C ALA A 454 14.31 11.33 7.94
N ALA A 455 14.54 10.08 7.51
CA ALA A 455 14.68 8.94 8.43
C ALA A 455 16.07 8.85 9.07
N GLN A 456 17.06 9.57 8.56
CA GLN A 456 18.46 9.46 9.00
C GLN A 456 18.75 10.24 10.30
N MET A 457 17.79 11.02 10.81
CA MET A 457 17.92 11.72 12.09
C MET A 457 17.27 11.01 13.28
N LEU A 458 16.62 9.86 13.06
CA LEU A 458 15.88 9.13 14.11
C LEU A 458 16.49 7.76 14.46
N SER A 459 17.59 7.36 13.81
CA SER A 459 18.17 6.02 13.95
C SER A 459 19.19 5.86 15.09
N GLU A 460 19.42 6.88 15.90
CA GLU A 460 20.35 6.79 17.03
C GLU A 460 19.61 6.50 18.34
N GLY A 461 19.27 5.22 18.53
CA GLY A 461 19.34 4.54 19.84
C GLY A 461 18.49 5.07 20.99
N GLY A 462 17.39 4.35 21.26
CA GLY A 462 16.70 4.37 22.55
C GLY A 462 15.60 5.43 22.60
N LEU A 463 14.35 4.98 22.72
CA LEU A 463 13.26 5.80 23.23
C LEU A 463 13.54 6.10 24.71
N THR A 464 14.54 6.95 24.96
CA THR A 464 14.85 7.53 26.26
C THR A 464 14.49 9.00 26.16
N TYR A 465 13.30 9.33 26.66
CA TYR A 465 13.08 10.54 27.44
C TYR A 465 13.55 11.89 26.90
N HIS A 466 13.61 12.15 25.59
CA HIS A 466 14.02 13.47 25.13
C HIS A 466 13.23 13.96 23.91
N ASP A 467 12.52 15.07 24.17
CA ASP A 467 12.35 16.26 23.34
C ASP A 467 12.66 16.12 21.85
N TYR A 468 11.62 16.31 21.03
CA TYR A 468 11.78 16.45 19.58
C TYR A 468 12.37 17.81 19.19
N ASP A 469 12.58 18.71 20.14
CA ASP A 469 13.30 19.97 19.97
C ASP A 469 14.06 20.28 21.26
N HIS A 470 15.36 20.54 21.20
CA HIS A 470 16.24 20.72 22.36
C HIS A 470 15.98 22.03 23.14
N SER A 471 14.71 22.35 23.41
CA SER A 471 14.25 23.50 24.17
C SER A 471 13.73 23.04 25.54
N ASP A 472 14.18 23.68 26.61
CA ASP A 472 13.71 23.45 27.98
C ASP A 472 12.17 23.59 28.15
N GLU A 473 11.47 24.13 27.14
CA GLU A 473 10.03 24.43 27.15
C GLU A 473 9.15 23.17 27.11
N TYR A 474 9.56 22.10 26.42
CA TYR A 474 8.76 20.88 26.26
C TYR A 474 9.41 19.62 26.85
N ASP A 475 10.42 19.76 27.70
CA ASP A 475 11.02 18.62 28.40
C ASP A 475 9.99 17.93 29.31
N ALA A 476 9.71 16.65 29.03
CA ALA A 476 8.76 15.86 29.81
C ALA A 476 9.18 15.70 31.27
N MET A 477 10.48 15.72 31.60
CA MET A 477 10.97 15.65 32.98
C MET A 477 10.57 16.88 33.79
N LEU A 478 10.47 18.04 33.14
CA LEU A 478 10.13 19.32 33.76
C LEU A 478 8.61 19.58 33.74
N ASN A 479 7.93 19.09 32.70
CA ASN A 479 6.55 19.43 32.42
C ASN A 479 5.53 18.36 32.83
N ALA A 480 5.94 17.13 33.14
CA ALA A 480 5.01 16.08 33.55
C ALA A 480 4.17 16.48 34.78
N ALA A 481 2.88 16.13 34.75
CA ALA A 481 1.99 16.34 35.88
C ALA A 481 2.48 15.57 37.12
N ILE A 482 2.47 16.23 38.27
CA ILE A 482 2.98 15.64 39.51
C ILE A 482 1.86 14.87 40.20
N TYR A 483 2.03 13.56 40.30
CA TYR A 483 1.15 12.73 41.12
C TYR A 483 1.55 12.83 42.60
N THR A 484 0.66 13.39 43.43
CA THR A 484 0.86 13.53 44.89
C THR A 484 0.07 12.52 45.72
N GLY A 485 -0.67 11.62 45.06
CA GLY A 485 -1.48 10.60 45.71
C GLY A 485 -0.65 9.42 46.24
N ASN A 486 -1.29 8.57 47.06
CA ASN A 486 -0.65 7.39 47.66
C ASN A 486 -1.05 6.07 46.98
N ASP A 487 -2.04 6.08 46.08
CA ASP A 487 -2.49 4.88 45.39
C ASP A 487 -1.47 4.44 44.32
N GLU A 488 -1.25 3.13 44.21
CA GLU A 488 -0.35 2.58 43.20
C GLU A 488 -0.94 2.71 41.79
N TRP A 489 -0.11 3.09 40.83
CA TRP A 489 -0.47 3.09 39.42
C TRP A 489 -0.60 1.66 38.91
N GLN A 490 -1.66 1.39 38.15
CA GLN A 490 -1.77 0.13 37.42
C GLN A 490 -0.65 0.02 36.39
N ASP A 491 0.02 -1.14 36.36
CA ASP A 491 0.97 -1.48 35.31
C ASP A 491 0.19 -1.82 34.03
N THR A 492 0.17 -0.92 33.07
CA THR A 492 -0.59 -1.06 31.83
C THR A 492 0.08 -0.34 30.66
N THR A 493 -0.18 -0.86 29.47
CA THR A 493 0.21 -0.25 28.21
C THR A 493 -1.04 0.08 27.42
N TRP A 494 -1.14 1.32 26.98
CA TRP A 494 -2.17 1.81 26.09
C TRP A 494 -1.63 1.93 24.69
N ASN A 495 -2.42 1.54 23.71
CA ASN A 495 -2.10 1.83 22.32
C ASN A 495 -2.67 3.20 21.95
N PHE A 496 -1.86 3.97 21.23
CA PHE A 496 -2.18 5.27 20.64
C PHE A 496 -2.17 5.16 19.11
N ASP A 497 -3.16 5.73 18.45
CA ASP A 497 -3.25 5.79 16.98
C ASP A 497 -3.63 7.21 16.55
N CYS A 498 -3.19 7.57 15.35
CA CYS A 498 -3.52 8.81 14.68
C CYS A 498 -3.43 8.62 13.17
N SER A 499 -4.18 9.42 12.41
CA SER A 499 -4.28 9.19 10.97
C SER A 499 -3.01 9.48 10.18
N THR A 500 -2.15 10.36 10.70
CA THR A 500 -0.97 10.87 9.99
C THR A 500 0.28 10.06 10.34
N GLY A 501 1.27 10.08 9.44
CA GLY A 501 2.51 9.30 9.61
C GLY A 501 3.41 9.81 10.73
N GLU A 502 4.51 9.09 10.97
CA GLU A 502 5.44 9.29 12.09
C GLU A 502 6.07 10.70 12.15
N ALA A 503 6.24 11.37 11.01
CA ALA A 503 6.77 12.74 10.95
C ALA A 503 5.76 13.85 11.30
N SER A 504 4.49 13.49 11.51
CA SER A 504 3.41 14.46 11.76
C SER A 504 3.42 14.99 13.19
N THR A 505 2.87 16.19 13.38
CA THR A 505 2.70 16.77 14.73
C THR A 505 1.72 15.95 15.59
N TRP A 506 0.82 15.17 14.99
CA TRP A 506 -0.13 14.33 15.71
C TRP A 506 0.62 13.14 16.36
N ALA A 507 1.50 12.49 15.60
CA ALA A 507 2.36 11.42 16.11
C ALA A 507 3.31 11.94 17.19
N GLN A 508 3.90 13.12 16.96
CA GLN A 508 4.76 13.80 17.95
C GLN A 508 4.02 14.03 19.28
N ALA A 509 2.76 14.45 19.24
CA ALA A 509 1.93 14.60 20.44
C ALA A 509 1.73 13.26 21.17
N GLY A 510 1.52 12.16 20.44
CA GLY A 510 1.42 10.83 21.02
C GLY A 510 2.71 10.40 21.74
N TYR A 511 3.87 10.64 21.12
CA TYR A 511 5.17 10.36 21.75
C TYR A 511 5.40 11.23 22.98
N TYR A 512 5.00 12.51 22.92
CA TYR A 512 5.13 13.41 24.05
C TYR A 512 4.20 13.03 25.20
N PHE A 513 2.94 12.67 24.90
CA PHE A 513 2.00 12.15 25.88
C PHE A 513 2.54 10.89 26.57
N ASN A 514 3.14 9.97 25.81
CA ASN A 514 3.82 8.80 26.38
C ASN A 514 4.93 9.20 27.36
N ALA A 515 5.77 10.17 27.00
CA ALA A 515 6.87 10.62 27.86
C ALA A 515 6.34 11.25 29.16
N LEU A 516 5.33 12.13 29.07
CA LEU A 516 4.67 12.74 30.23
C LEU A 516 4.04 11.69 31.15
N MET A 517 3.35 10.70 30.57
CA MET A 517 2.72 9.61 31.31
C MET A 517 3.75 8.72 32.01
N GLN A 518 4.82 8.35 31.33
CA GLN A 518 5.88 7.56 31.96
C GLN A 518 6.53 8.32 33.12
N GLN A 519 6.68 9.64 33.00
CA GLN A 519 7.32 10.44 34.05
C GLN A 519 6.42 10.57 35.27
N SER A 520 5.14 10.87 35.03
CA SER A 520 4.14 11.06 36.09
C SER A 520 3.84 9.77 36.84
N THR A 521 3.97 8.62 36.18
CA THR A 521 3.59 7.32 36.72
C THR A 521 4.77 6.43 37.11
N GLY A 522 6.01 6.90 36.93
CA GLY A 522 7.22 6.08 37.14
C GLY A 522 7.30 4.89 36.17
N GLY A 523 6.76 5.05 34.96
CA GLY A 523 6.75 4.06 33.88
C GLY A 523 5.67 2.98 34.02
N LYS A 524 4.67 3.19 34.89
CA LYS A 524 3.58 2.23 35.12
C LYS A 524 2.47 2.31 34.08
N VAL A 525 2.17 3.50 33.59
CA VAL A 525 1.30 3.68 32.43
C VAL A 525 2.18 4.05 31.25
N LYS A 526 2.21 3.18 30.24
CA LYS A 526 2.96 3.38 29.00
C LYS A 526 2.01 3.58 27.84
N VAL A 527 2.46 4.30 26.82
CA VAL A 527 1.71 4.53 25.60
C VAL A 527 2.54 4.11 24.40
N ASP A 528 2.11 3.07 23.68
CA ASP A 528 2.71 2.62 22.43
C ASP A 528 2.04 3.34 21.26
N VAL A 529 2.82 4.05 20.43
CA VAL A 529 2.32 4.96 19.40
C VAL A 529 2.41 4.29 18.02
N TYR A 530 1.27 4.14 17.35
CA TYR A 530 1.11 3.46 16.07
C TYR A 530 0.59 4.43 14.99
N PRO A 531 1.41 5.35 14.47
CA PRO A 531 0.94 6.42 13.59
C PRO A 531 0.57 5.92 12.19
N GLY A 532 -0.37 6.58 11.52
CA GLY A 532 -0.79 6.27 10.16
C GLY A 532 -1.85 5.18 10.07
N GLU A 533 -2.71 5.05 11.10
CA GLU A 533 -3.75 4.03 11.17
C GLU A 533 -3.17 2.60 11.04
N GLN A 534 -2.01 2.36 11.64
CA GLN A 534 -1.33 1.06 11.55
C GLN A 534 -2.16 -0.06 12.16
N LEU A 535 -3.00 0.27 13.15
CA LEU A 535 -3.88 -0.69 13.82
C LEU A 535 -5.20 -0.93 13.07
N THR A 536 -5.48 -0.15 12.03
CA THR A 536 -6.74 -0.21 11.27
C THR A 536 -6.51 -0.29 9.75
N ASN A 537 -5.26 -0.53 9.33
CA ASN A 537 -4.82 -0.66 7.94
C ASN A 537 -5.08 0.60 7.09
N GLY A 538 -4.95 1.79 7.66
CA GLY A 538 -5.22 3.04 6.93
C GLY A 538 -6.66 3.55 7.08
N ASP A 539 -7.53 2.85 7.81
CA ASP A 539 -8.95 3.20 7.94
C ASP A 539 -9.24 4.00 9.22
N GLN A 540 -9.43 5.30 9.01
CA GLN A 540 -9.62 6.29 10.06
C GLN A 540 -10.96 6.13 10.82
N VAL A 541 -12.02 5.70 10.13
CA VAL A 541 -13.33 5.47 10.74
C VAL A 541 -13.26 4.22 11.61
N ALA A 542 -12.59 3.17 11.13
CA ALA A 542 -12.31 2.00 11.95
C ALA A 542 -11.44 2.35 13.17
N GLY A 543 -10.52 3.32 13.06
CA GLY A 543 -9.71 3.84 14.17
C GLY A 543 -10.57 4.39 15.30
N ILE A 544 -11.50 5.28 14.99
CA ILE A 544 -12.44 5.83 15.98
C ILE A 544 -13.33 4.75 16.60
N GLN A 545 -13.82 3.79 15.81
CA GLN A 545 -14.59 2.68 16.35
C GLN A 545 -13.75 1.83 17.32
N ALA A 546 -12.49 1.53 16.98
CA ALA A 546 -11.58 0.78 17.83
C ALA A 546 -11.30 1.49 19.17
N LEU A 547 -11.22 2.82 19.14
CA LEU A 547 -11.12 3.65 20.35
C LEU A 547 -12.37 3.56 21.22
N MET A 548 -13.57 3.70 20.64
CA MET A 548 -14.84 3.61 21.37
C MET A 548 -15.01 2.23 22.02
N ASP A 549 -14.62 1.17 21.30
CA ASP A 549 -14.64 -0.20 21.82
C ASP A 549 -13.69 -0.31 23.04
N GLY A 550 -12.49 0.28 22.92
CA GLY A 550 -11.44 0.32 23.94
C GLY A 550 -10.50 -0.87 23.89
N ASP A 551 -10.58 -1.62 22.79
CA ASP A 551 -10.10 -2.99 22.73
C ASP A 551 -8.66 -3.13 22.30
N THR A 552 -8.32 -2.38 21.27
CA THR A 552 -6.99 -2.34 20.67
C THR A 552 -6.38 -0.98 20.70
N LEU A 553 -7.20 0.01 21.02
CA LEU A 553 -6.87 1.40 20.99
C LEU A 553 -7.47 2.01 22.25
N GLN A 554 -6.62 2.54 23.10
CA GLN A 554 -7.06 3.20 24.34
C GLN A 554 -6.92 4.70 24.23
N VAL A 555 -6.01 5.20 23.39
CA VAL A 555 -5.80 6.62 23.17
C VAL A 555 -5.79 6.89 21.68
N SER A 556 -6.30 8.02 21.24
CA SER A 556 -6.20 8.42 19.84
C SER A 556 -6.09 9.93 19.71
N PHE A 557 -5.58 10.39 18.56
CA PHE A 557 -5.59 11.81 18.23
C PHE A 557 -6.06 12.00 16.79
N HIS A 558 -7.33 12.37 16.64
CA HIS A 558 -8.03 12.36 15.34
C HIS A 558 -8.90 13.59 15.12
N SER A 559 -9.11 13.91 13.84
CA SER A 559 -9.90 15.05 13.39
C SER A 559 -11.38 14.91 13.72
N ASN A 560 -12.03 16.02 14.08
CA ASN A 560 -13.48 16.11 14.25
C ASN A 560 -14.26 15.64 13.01
N LEU A 561 -13.70 15.82 11.80
CA LEU A 561 -14.31 15.37 10.55
C LEU A 561 -14.49 13.85 10.50
N ILE A 562 -13.61 13.10 11.16
CA ILE A 562 -13.69 11.64 11.21
C ILE A 562 -14.76 11.23 12.23
N TYR A 563 -14.77 11.86 13.42
CA TYR A 563 -15.80 11.67 14.45
C TYR A 563 -17.21 12.00 13.94
N ALA A 564 -17.32 12.94 12.99
CA ALA A 564 -18.60 13.30 12.41
C ALA A 564 -19.29 12.20 11.57
N ASN A 565 -18.59 11.10 11.24
CA ASN A 565 -19.22 9.89 10.71
C ASN A 565 -20.06 9.15 11.77
N PHE A 566 -19.82 9.40 13.06
CA PHE A 566 -20.55 8.81 14.19
C PHE A 566 -21.57 9.78 14.81
N ASP A 567 -21.27 11.07 14.80
CA ASP A 567 -22.19 12.12 15.23
C ASP A 567 -22.03 13.41 14.42
N PRO A 568 -23.05 13.85 13.68
CA PRO A 568 -22.94 15.07 12.87
C PRO A 568 -22.69 16.33 13.70
N ARG A 569 -22.93 16.35 15.02
CA ARG A 569 -22.58 17.51 15.88
C ARG A 569 -21.11 17.91 15.77
N PHE A 570 -20.20 16.98 15.46
CA PHE A 570 -18.78 17.29 15.26
C PHE A 570 -18.46 18.08 13.99
N ASN A 571 -19.40 18.16 13.03
CA ASN A 571 -19.21 18.96 11.81
C ASN A 571 -19.27 20.47 12.06
N VAL A 572 -19.80 20.92 13.21
CA VAL A 572 -20.05 22.35 13.47
C VAL A 572 -18.80 23.20 13.31
N VAL A 573 -17.65 22.73 13.79
CA VAL A 573 -16.37 23.48 13.75
C VAL A 573 -15.77 23.56 12.35
N SER A 574 -16.26 22.73 11.42
CA SER A 574 -15.81 22.68 10.04
C SER A 574 -16.79 23.33 9.07
N LEU A 575 -17.80 24.04 9.58
CA LEU A 575 -18.70 24.81 8.74
C LEU A 575 -17.91 25.86 7.92
N PRO A 576 -18.22 26.01 6.61
CA PRO A 576 -17.47 26.89 5.73
C PRO A 576 -17.42 28.34 6.22
N TYR A 577 -16.21 28.88 6.35
CA TYR A 577 -15.95 30.25 6.81
C TYR A 577 -16.52 30.59 8.20
N LEU A 578 -16.64 29.60 9.09
CA LEU A 578 -17.04 29.83 10.48
C LEU A 578 -16.01 30.68 11.27
N PHE A 579 -14.72 30.45 11.03
CA PHE A 579 -13.61 31.12 11.72
C PHE A 579 -12.76 31.94 10.76
N GLU A 580 -12.32 33.14 11.16
CA GLU A 580 -11.45 33.98 10.33
C GLU A 580 -9.95 33.76 10.59
N ASP A 581 -9.61 33.45 11.85
CA ASP A 581 -8.24 33.26 12.32
C ASP A 581 -8.18 32.29 13.53
N TYR A 582 -6.98 32.10 14.08
CA TYR A 582 -6.75 31.21 15.22
C TYR A 582 -7.22 31.79 16.56
N ASP A 583 -7.37 33.12 16.70
CA ASP A 583 -7.85 33.74 17.95
C ASP A 583 -9.35 33.49 18.12
N ASP A 584 -10.10 33.55 17.01
CA ASP A 584 -11.50 33.13 16.92
C ASP A 584 -11.66 31.66 17.38
N ILE A 585 -10.82 30.77 16.85
CA ILE A 585 -10.82 29.34 17.18
C ILE A 585 -10.50 29.13 18.65
N ASP A 586 -9.46 29.78 19.19
CA ASP A 586 -9.07 29.63 20.58
C ASP A 586 -10.15 30.14 21.54
N THR A 587 -10.86 31.21 21.18
CA THR A 587 -11.98 31.73 21.96
C THR A 587 -13.12 30.70 22.09
N VAL A 588 -13.46 30.03 20.98
CA VAL A 588 -14.55 29.04 20.96
C VAL A 588 -14.13 27.72 21.60
N MET A 589 -12.95 27.21 21.28
CA MET A 589 -12.45 25.91 21.76
C MET A 589 -12.08 25.92 23.25
N ASN A 590 -11.69 27.07 23.80
CA ASN A 590 -11.46 27.24 25.24
C ASN A 590 -12.73 27.67 25.99
N GLY A 591 -13.83 27.89 25.28
CA GLY A 591 -15.12 28.32 25.81
C GLY A 591 -16.15 27.19 25.86
N ALA A 592 -17.43 27.55 25.85
CA ALA A 592 -18.54 26.60 25.92
C ALA A 592 -18.57 25.61 24.75
N GLY A 593 -18.22 26.05 23.53
CA GLY A 593 -18.21 25.17 22.35
C GLY A 593 -17.23 24.00 22.49
N GLY A 594 -16.03 24.24 23.03
CA GLY A 594 -15.07 23.17 23.31
C GLY A 594 -15.60 22.16 24.34
N GLU A 595 -16.20 22.65 25.43
CA GLU A 595 -16.79 21.80 26.46
C GLU A 595 -17.99 20.99 25.94
N ASP A 596 -18.81 21.57 25.06
CA ASP A 596 -19.91 20.86 24.40
C ASP A 596 -19.39 19.71 23.53
N LEU A 597 -18.33 19.92 22.76
CA LEU A 597 -17.70 18.86 21.95
C LEU A 597 -17.14 17.73 22.82
N LYS A 598 -16.50 18.05 23.95
CA LYS A 598 -16.04 17.05 24.92
C LYS A 598 -17.21 16.29 25.54
N SER A 599 -18.29 16.98 25.88
CA SER A 599 -19.50 16.34 26.42
C SER A 599 -20.14 15.38 25.40
N ILE A 600 -20.10 15.72 24.11
CA ILE A 600 -20.60 14.82 23.05
C ILE A 600 -19.71 13.58 22.95
N LEU A 601 -18.38 13.74 23.01
CA LEU A 601 -17.44 12.61 23.01
C LEU A 601 -17.71 11.63 24.16
N ASP A 602 -18.05 12.16 25.34
CA ASP A 602 -18.39 11.36 26.52
C ASP A 602 -19.62 10.44 26.30
N GLU A 603 -20.60 10.86 25.49
CA GLU A 603 -21.76 10.04 25.11
C GLU A 603 -21.35 8.75 24.36
N TYR A 604 -20.21 8.79 23.68
CA TYR A 604 -19.64 7.68 22.91
C TYR A 604 -18.61 6.86 23.71
N GLY A 605 -18.50 7.09 25.02
CA GLY A 605 -17.58 6.34 25.87
C GLY A 605 -16.12 6.69 25.62
N VAL A 606 -15.84 7.93 25.22
CA VAL A 606 -14.49 8.45 25.02
C VAL A 606 -14.34 9.78 25.76
N VAL A 607 -13.30 9.89 26.59
CA VAL A 607 -12.97 11.08 27.38
C VAL A 607 -11.99 11.93 26.58
N CYS A 608 -12.27 13.21 26.38
CA CYS A 608 -11.40 14.12 25.65
C CYS A 608 -10.96 15.27 26.55
N GLU A 609 -9.65 15.36 26.77
CA GLU A 609 -9.09 16.40 27.62
C GLU A 609 -8.19 17.37 26.84
N GLY A 610 -7.70 16.98 25.66
CA GLY A 610 -6.89 17.83 24.80
C GLY A 610 -7.58 18.09 23.45
N ILE A 611 -7.75 19.36 23.09
CA ILE A 611 -8.16 19.77 21.73
C ILE A 611 -6.96 20.45 21.07
N GLY A 612 -6.42 19.80 20.05
CA GLY A 612 -5.36 20.34 19.20
C GLY A 612 -5.89 20.89 17.88
N ASP A 613 -4.96 21.28 17.02
CA ASP A 613 -5.27 21.84 15.70
C ASP A 613 -4.73 20.93 14.61
N ASN A 614 -5.60 20.49 13.70
CA ASN A 614 -5.08 20.13 12.38
C ASN A 614 -4.72 21.43 11.65
N GLY A 615 -5.69 22.34 11.53
CA GLY A 615 -5.48 23.69 11.00
C GLY A 615 -6.51 24.10 9.96
N PHE A 616 -6.30 25.29 9.37
CA PHE A 616 -7.04 25.69 8.18
C PHE A 616 -6.64 24.81 7.01
N ARG A 617 -7.64 24.31 6.29
CA ARG A 617 -7.41 23.29 5.26
C ARG A 617 -7.20 23.99 3.92
N GLN A 618 -5.99 23.90 3.36
CA GLN A 618 -5.65 24.52 2.08
C GLN A 618 -5.89 23.59 0.90
N ILE A 619 -6.28 24.14 -0.25
CA ILE A 619 -6.42 23.36 -1.48
C ILE A 619 -5.06 23.22 -2.14
N THR A 620 -4.70 22.00 -2.53
CA THR A 620 -3.66 21.74 -3.51
C THR A 620 -4.22 21.04 -4.73
N ASN A 621 -3.67 21.33 -5.91
CA ASN A 621 -4.04 20.62 -7.13
C ASN A 621 -2.87 20.57 -8.15
N SER A 622 -3.04 19.78 -9.20
CA SER A 622 -2.06 19.55 -10.26
C SER A 622 -2.37 20.26 -11.60
N LYS A 623 -3.51 20.96 -11.70
CA LYS A 623 -4.05 21.53 -12.95
C LYS A 623 -3.74 23.01 -13.12
N HIS A 624 -4.24 23.87 -12.22
CA HIS A 624 -4.10 25.33 -12.32
C HIS A 624 -4.33 26.02 -10.96
N PRO A 625 -3.94 27.30 -10.83
CA PRO A 625 -4.27 28.09 -9.64
C PRO A 625 -5.78 28.19 -9.43
N ILE A 626 -6.23 28.20 -8.18
CA ILE A 626 -7.63 28.39 -7.79
C ILE A 626 -7.73 29.72 -7.06
N LYS A 627 -8.56 30.63 -7.58
CA LYS A 627 -8.81 31.95 -6.97
C LYS A 627 -10.29 32.18 -6.66
N THR A 628 -11.16 31.56 -7.44
CA THR A 628 -12.62 31.71 -7.38
C THR A 628 -13.27 30.34 -7.30
N VAL A 629 -14.52 30.28 -6.83
CA VAL A 629 -15.28 29.01 -6.78
C VAL A 629 -15.40 28.33 -8.16
N SER A 630 -15.47 29.10 -9.24
CA SER A 630 -15.54 28.55 -10.60
C SER A 630 -14.28 27.79 -11.02
N ASP A 631 -13.13 28.06 -10.38
CA ASP A 631 -11.88 27.37 -10.67
C ASP A 631 -11.84 25.95 -10.05
N LEU A 632 -12.75 25.61 -9.13
CA LEU A 632 -12.88 24.23 -8.65
C LEU A 632 -13.60 23.31 -9.64
N LYS A 633 -14.22 23.88 -10.67
CA LYS A 633 -14.97 23.11 -11.65
C LYS A 633 -14.06 22.17 -12.41
N ASP A 634 -14.51 20.93 -12.58
CA ASP A 634 -13.80 19.85 -13.28
C ASP A 634 -12.48 19.40 -12.60
N ILE A 635 -12.17 19.88 -11.38
CA ILE A 635 -11.10 19.33 -10.54
C ILE A 635 -11.62 18.10 -9.80
N LYS A 636 -10.94 16.97 -9.95
CA LYS A 636 -11.20 15.77 -9.15
C LYS A 636 -10.58 15.91 -7.76
N MET A 637 -11.34 16.35 -6.77
CA MET A 637 -10.84 16.57 -5.42
C MET A 637 -10.98 15.33 -4.55
N ARG A 638 -9.87 14.90 -3.95
CA ARG A 638 -9.92 14.05 -2.76
C ARG A 638 -10.40 14.89 -1.59
N ILE A 639 -11.42 14.42 -0.90
CA ILE A 639 -11.90 15.00 0.37
C ILE A 639 -11.82 13.98 1.50
N CYS A 640 -11.78 14.46 2.74
CA CYS A 640 -12.02 13.62 3.91
C CYS A 640 -13.37 12.88 3.77
N SER A 641 -13.41 11.61 4.17
CA SER A 641 -14.62 10.78 4.15
C SER A 641 -15.63 11.26 5.19
N ASN A 642 -16.47 12.23 4.81
CA ASN A 642 -17.48 12.84 5.66
C ASN A 642 -18.57 13.54 4.81
N ASP A 643 -19.82 13.51 5.27
CA ASP A 643 -20.98 14.06 4.56
C ASP A 643 -20.95 15.59 4.39
N LEU A 644 -20.46 16.35 5.38
CA LEU A 644 -20.29 17.81 5.26
C LEU A 644 -19.32 18.14 4.13
N CYS A 645 -18.16 17.48 4.09
CA CYS A 645 -17.18 17.70 3.02
C CYS A 645 -17.80 17.39 1.64
N ALA A 646 -18.51 16.26 1.51
CA ALA A 646 -19.17 15.91 0.25
C ALA A 646 -20.21 16.97 -0.16
N GLN A 647 -21.02 17.45 0.78
CA GLN A 647 -22.02 18.48 0.54
C GLN A 647 -21.39 19.81 0.13
N VAL A 648 -20.40 20.29 0.88
CA VAL A 648 -19.77 21.60 0.66
C VAL A 648 -19.03 21.63 -0.68
N TYR A 649 -18.26 20.58 -1.02
CA TYR A 649 -17.58 20.53 -2.33
C TYR A 649 -18.55 20.36 -3.49
N SER A 650 -19.68 19.69 -3.27
CA SER A 650 -20.76 19.65 -4.27
C SER A 650 -21.36 21.05 -4.50
N LEU A 651 -21.57 21.85 -3.45
CA LEU A 651 -22.03 23.23 -3.56
C LEU A 651 -21.03 24.14 -4.29
N TRP A 652 -19.73 23.89 -4.13
CA TRP A 652 -18.68 24.55 -4.90
C TRP A 652 -18.52 24.04 -6.35
N GLY A 653 -19.34 23.06 -6.77
CA GLY A 653 -19.34 22.55 -8.15
C GLY A 653 -18.13 21.67 -8.49
N CYS A 654 -17.48 21.12 -7.48
CA CYS A 654 -16.30 20.26 -7.60
C CYS A 654 -16.68 18.79 -7.84
N ASP A 655 -15.88 18.05 -8.61
CA ASP A 655 -15.98 16.58 -8.70
C ASP A 655 -15.21 15.97 -7.51
N ALA A 656 -15.88 15.85 -6.36
CA ALA A 656 -15.24 15.42 -5.11
C ALA A 656 -15.53 13.96 -4.79
N SER A 657 -14.53 13.27 -4.24
CA SER A 657 -14.63 11.87 -3.82
C SER A 657 -13.91 11.63 -2.49
N ALA A 658 -14.61 10.96 -1.58
CA ALA A 658 -14.11 10.56 -0.27
C ALA A 658 -13.05 9.45 -0.38
N MET A 659 -11.95 9.60 0.35
CA MET A 659 -10.87 8.61 0.41
C MET A 659 -10.09 8.73 1.72
N ASN A 660 -9.60 7.60 2.25
CA ASN A 660 -8.75 7.57 3.43
C ASN A 660 -7.42 8.30 3.22
N TRP A 661 -6.88 8.90 4.28
CA TRP A 661 -5.64 9.68 4.20
C TRP A 661 -4.45 8.85 3.69
N ALA A 662 -4.31 7.61 4.15
CA ALA A 662 -3.23 6.71 3.74
C ALA A 662 -3.17 6.43 2.22
N GLU A 663 -4.28 6.62 1.51
CA GLU A 663 -4.36 6.41 0.06
C GLU A 663 -4.15 7.70 -0.75
N THR A 664 -4.19 8.86 -0.08
CA THR A 664 -4.26 10.19 -0.72
C THR A 664 -3.02 10.51 -1.55
N TYR A 665 -1.82 10.35 -0.98
CA TYR A 665 -0.57 10.61 -1.72
C TYR A 665 -0.51 9.79 -3.01
N THR A 666 -0.82 8.49 -2.90
CA THR A 666 -0.79 7.59 -4.05
C THR A 666 -1.84 7.96 -5.09
N ALA A 667 -3.03 8.37 -4.68
CA ALA A 667 -4.09 8.82 -5.59
C ALA A 667 -3.70 10.09 -6.37
N LEU A 668 -3.10 11.08 -5.69
CA LEU A 668 -2.61 12.31 -6.31
C LEU A 668 -1.45 12.04 -7.26
N GLN A 669 -0.49 11.23 -6.83
CA GLN A 669 0.67 10.85 -7.64
C GLN A 669 0.25 10.12 -8.92
N GLN A 670 -0.78 9.27 -8.84
CA GLN A 670 -1.29 8.54 -9.99
C GLN A 670 -2.20 9.40 -10.87
N GLY A 671 -2.70 10.53 -10.36
CA GLY A 671 -3.68 11.36 -11.04
C GLY A 671 -5.10 10.78 -11.06
N THR A 672 -5.42 9.83 -10.17
CA THR A 672 -6.83 9.42 -9.95
C THR A 672 -7.62 10.59 -9.35
N MET A 673 -6.94 11.39 -8.53
CA MET A 673 -7.41 12.67 -7.99
C MET A 673 -6.47 13.77 -8.47
N ASP A 674 -7.05 14.91 -8.83
CA ASP A 674 -6.33 16.06 -9.34
C ASP A 674 -5.82 16.96 -8.22
N GLY A 675 -6.49 16.95 -7.07
CA GLY A 675 -6.18 17.77 -5.90
C GLY A 675 -6.71 17.19 -4.59
N GLN A 676 -6.33 17.83 -3.50
CA GLN A 676 -6.77 17.51 -2.13
C GLN A 676 -6.85 18.77 -1.27
N GLU A 677 -7.41 18.63 -0.08
CA GLU A 677 -7.58 19.70 0.90
C GLU A 677 -7.01 19.27 2.25
N ASN A 678 -6.03 20.00 2.81
CA ASN A 678 -5.50 19.76 4.16
C ASN A 678 -4.63 20.94 4.63
N PRO A 679 -4.33 21.02 5.94
CA PRO A 679 -3.37 21.99 6.47
C PRO A 679 -1.95 21.75 5.95
N GLU A 680 -1.14 22.79 6.03
CA GLU A 680 0.23 22.83 5.50
C GLU A 680 1.13 21.76 6.12
N THR A 681 1.01 21.54 7.43
CA THR A 681 1.79 20.52 8.15
C THR A 681 1.42 19.09 7.73
N SER A 682 0.14 18.84 7.44
CA SER A 682 -0.34 17.57 6.88
C SER A 682 0.15 17.38 5.43
N ILE A 683 0.17 18.45 4.63
CA ILE A 683 0.74 18.43 3.27
C ILE A 683 2.24 18.09 3.31
N ASP A 684 3.04 18.79 4.14
CA ASP A 684 4.49 18.59 4.24
C ASP A 684 4.84 17.18 4.75
N SER A 685 4.21 16.75 5.84
CA SER A 685 4.51 15.45 6.46
C SER A 685 4.15 14.24 5.59
N ALA A 686 3.12 14.36 4.74
CA ALA A 686 2.77 13.35 3.74
C ALA A 686 3.43 13.59 2.37
N SER A 687 4.30 14.59 2.26
CA SER A 687 5.00 14.95 1.02
C SER A 687 4.06 15.29 -0.16
N VAL A 688 2.83 15.72 0.11
CA VAL A 688 1.82 16.00 -0.93
C VAL A 688 2.31 17.06 -1.93
N GLN A 689 3.12 18.01 -1.47
CA GLN A 689 3.77 19.03 -2.32
C GLN A 689 4.61 18.43 -3.46
N ASP A 690 5.16 17.22 -3.29
CA ASP A 690 6.02 16.60 -4.30
C ASP A 690 5.21 16.08 -5.51
N VAL A 691 3.89 15.92 -5.36
CA VAL A 691 2.99 15.40 -6.39
C VAL A 691 1.90 16.40 -6.80
N GLN A 692 1.98 17.63 -6.31
CA GLN A 692 1.05 18.74 -6.58
C GLN A 692 1.82 19.94 -7.14
N LYS A 693 1.12 20.90 -7.74
CA LYS A 693 1.76 22.05 -8.40
C LYS A 693 1.29 23.39 -7.87
N TYR A 694 0.04 23.47 -7.44
CA TYR A 694 -0.58 24.70 -7.00
C TYR A 694 -1.08 24.51 -5.57
N LEU A 695 -0.96 25.56 -4.75
CA LEU A 695 -1.58 25.65 -3.44
C LEU A 695 -2.39 26.94 -3.37
N SER A 696 -3.59 26.88 -2.81
CA SER A 696 -4.47 28.05 -2.65
C SER A 696 -4.79 28.23 -1.16
N ALA A 697 -4.25 29.30 -0.58
CA ALA A 697 -4.34 29.59 0.84
C ALA A 697 -5.67 30.31 1.15
N TRP A 698 -6.77 29.57 1.11
CA TRP A 698 -8.13 30.13 1.10
C TRP A 698 -8.85 30.15 2.46
N ASN A 699 -8.34 29.39 3.45
CA ASN A 699 -8.93 29.22 4.78
C ASN A 699 -10.46 28.97 4.76
N GLY A 700 -10.94 28.15 3.83
CA GLY A 700 -12.37 27.94 3.60
C GLY A 700 -13.10 27.21 4.72
N TYR A 701 -12.42 26.33 5.46
CA TYR A 701 -12.90 25.73 6.72
C TYR A 701 -11.73 25.13 7.48
N TYR A 702 -11.98 24.85 8.76
CA TYR A 702 -11.02 24.44 9.77
C TYR A 702 -11.39 23.06 10.33
N ASP A 703 -10.40 22.28 10.76
CA ASP A 703 -10.65 21.09 11.56
C ASP A 703 -9.74 21.02 12.79
N CYS A 704 -10.34 20.69 13.93
CA CYS A 704 -9.63 20.44 15.18
C CYS A 704 -9.38 18.94 15.33
N ILE A 705 -8.46 18.59 16.23
CA ILE A 705 -8.17 17.20 16.57
C ILE A 705 -8.41 16.96 18.06
N PHE A 706 -8.97 15.81 18.40
CA PHE A 706 -9.32 15.43 19.76
C PHE A 706 -8.38 14.36 20.29
N LEU A 707 -7.65 14.67 21.36
CA LEU A 707 -6.90 13.68 22.11
C LEU A 707 -7.89 12.98 23.04
N CYS A 708 -8.32 11.80 22.61
CA CYS A 708 -9.37 11.04 23.25
C CYS A 708 -8.81 9.77 23.89
N ILE A 709 -9.36 9.42 25.06
CA ILE A 709 -9.03 8.21 25.82
C ILE A 709 -10.31 7.39 25.97
N ASN A 710 -10.23 6.08 25.73
CA ASN A 710 -11.35 5.19 25.95
C ASN A 710 -11.82 5.24 27.42
N LYS A 711 -13.12 5.45 27.64
CA LYS A 711 -13.69 5.65 28.98
C LYS A 711 -13.55 4.42 29.88
N LYS A 712 -13.65 3.19 29.33
CA LYS A 712 -13.47 1.96 30.13
C LYS A 712 -12.03 1.77 30.60
N ALA A 713 -11.06 2.20 29.78
CA ALA A 713 -9.65 2.18 30.17
C ALA A 713 -9.36 3.27 31.21
N TYR A 714 -9.92 4.46 31.00
CA TYR A 714 -9.80 5.63 31.87
C TYR A 714 -10.44 5.42 33.27
N ASP A 715 -11.60 4.79 33.34
CA ASP A 715 -12.36 4.59 34.60
C ASP A 715 -11.73 3.58 35.56
N LYS A 716 -10.62 2.95 35.18
CA LYS A 716 -9.83 2.07 36.07
C LYS A 716 -8.97 2.85 37.07
N PHE A 717 -8.76 4.15 36.84
CA PHE A 717 -7.90 5.01 37.64
C PHE A 717 -8.70 5.82 38.67
N THR A 718 -8.06 6.18 39.78
CA THR A 718 -8.66 7.05 40.82
C THR A 718 -8.79 8.48 40.34
N ASP A 719 -9.61 9.31 40.99
CA ASP A 719 -9.81 10.71 40.58
C ASP A 719 -8.50 11.52 40.59
N GLU A 720 -7.58 11.23 41.53
CA GLU A 720 -6.26 11.87 41.58
C GLU A 720 -5.35 11.42 40.42
N GLN A 721 -5.42 10.14 40.03
CA GLN A 721 -4.67 9.60 38.88
C GLN A 721 -5.25 10.12 37.56
N LYS A 722 -6.58 10.23 37.47
CA LYS A 722 -7.31 10.82 36.35
C LYS A 722 -6.90 12.26 36.11
N ALA A 723 -6.83 13.08 37.17
CA ALA A 723 -6.36 14.46 37.06
C ALA A 723 -4.96 14.59 36.43
N VAL A 724 -4.04 13.65 36.76
CA VAL A 724 -2.70 13.58 36.16
C VAL A 724 -2.76 13.17 34.69
N ILE A 725 -3.59 12.19 34.34
CA ILE A 725 -3.82 11.77 32.95
C ILE A 725 -4.35 12.95 32.12
N ASP A 726 -5.37 13.64 32.63
CA ASP A 726 -6.03 14.76 31.97
C ASP A 726 -5.06 15.93 31.75
N GLU A 727 -4.23 16.25 32.75
CA GLU A 727 -3.23 17.30 32.64
C GLU A 727 -2.15 16.96 31.59
N ASN A 728 -1.67 15.72 31.56
CA ASN A 728 -0.71 15.29 30.55
C ASN A 728 -1.33 15.27 29.14
N ALA A 729 -2.60 14.89 29.01
CA ALA A 729 -3.34 14.93 27.75
C ALA A 729 -3.48 16.37 27.22
N ARG A 730 -3.84 17.32 28.09
CA ARG A 730 -3.88 18.75 27.76
C ARG A 730 -2.52 19.26 27.28
N LYS A 731 -1.45 19.01 28.03
CA LYS A 731 -0.08 19.42 27.67
C LYS A 731 0.37 18.84 26.32
N ALA A 732 0.01 17.60 26.03
CA ALA A 732 0.32 16.98 24.74
C ALA A 732 -0.41 17.65 23.57
N ALA A 733 -1.69 18.00 23.75
CA ALA A 733 -2.45 18.74 22.75
C ALA A 733 -1.96 20.19 22.59
N GLU A 734 -1.58 20.87 23.68
CA GLU A 734 -0.99 22.22 23.65
C GLU A 734 0.36 22.23 22.92
N TYR A 735 1.23 21.26 23.22
CA TYR A 735 2.47 21.05 22.48
C TYR A 735 2.21 20.88 20.98
N GLN A 736 1.25 20.02 20.63
CA GLN A 736 0.89 19.80 19.24
C GLN A 736 0.43 21.10 18.56
N LYS A 737 -0.50 21.83 19.18
CA LYS A 737 -1.03 23.09 18.66
C LYS A 737 0.09 24.11 18.44
N ALA A 738 0.99 24.27 19.41
CA ALA A 738 2.11 25.20 19.33
C ALA A 738 3.07 24.86 18.17
N VAL A 739 3.54 23.62 18.10
CA VAL A 739 4.45 23.15 17.03
C VAL A 739 3.77 23.21 15.66
N ASN A 740 2.48 22.89 15.59
CA ASN A 740 1.72 22.90 14.35
C ASN A 740 1.60 24.32 13.78
N ARG A 741 1.17 25.28 14.59
CA ARG A 741 1.01 26.68 14.17
C ARG A 741 2.35 27.34 13.83
N ALA A 742 3.42 27.04 14.58
CA ALA A 742 4.75 27.60 14.32
C ALA A 742 5.30 27.21 12.93
N LYS A 743 4.90 26.06 12.39
CA LYS A 743 5.37 25.56 11.08
C LYS A 743 4.62 26.16 9.89
N VAL A 744 3.42 26.70 10.06
CA VAL A 744 2.55 27.13 8.94
C VAL A 744 3.25 28.16 8.05
N ASP A 745 3.71 29.27 8.64
CA ASP A 745 4.38 30.34 7.89
C ASP A 745 5.75 29.89 7.33
N GLU A 746 6.47 29.05 8.08
CA GLU A 746 7.75 28.48 7.62
C GLU A 746 7.55 27.65 6.34
N LEU A 747 6.55 26.76 6.33
CA LEU A 747 6.26 25.86 5.21
C LEU A 747 5.83 26.62 3.96
N ILE A 748 4.90 27.58 4.10
CA ILE A 748 4.47 28.42 2.97
C ILE A 748 5.66 29.16 2.37
N ASN A 749 6.50 29.79 3.20
CA ASN A 749 7.68 30.51 2.73
C ASN A 749 8.69 29.58 2.04
N LYS A 750 8.92 28.39 2.61
CA LYS A 750 9.78 27.35 2.03
C LYS A 750 9.28 26.90 0.65
N TRP A 751 7.98 26.68 0.49
CA TRP A 751 7.41 26.26 -0.79
C TRP A 751 7.48 27.35 -1.86
N LYS A 752 7.17 28.61 -1.49
CA LYS A 752 7.34 29.76 -2.38
C LYS A 752 8.79 29.93 -2.84
N GLN A 753 9.75 29.87 -1.92
CA GLN A 753 11.17 30.07 -2.22
C GLN A 753 11.77 28.94 -3.07
N SER A 754 11.37 27.70 -2.81
CA SER A 754 11.82 26.54 -3.60
C SER A 754 11.14 26.44 -4.96
N GLY A 755 9.97 27.06 -5.12
CA GLY A 755 9.16 26.95 -6.34
C GLY A 755 8.52 25.58 -6.53
N VAL A 756 8.48 24.74 -5.48
CA VAL A 756 7.83 23.42 -5.53
C VAL A 756 6.32 23.53 -5.72
N LEU A 757 5.72 24.58 -5.14
CA LEU A 757 4.31 24.92 -5.31
C LEU A 757 4.20 26.39 -5.75
N GLU A 758 3.34 26.64 -6.73
CA GLU A 758 2.83 27.98 -7.01
C GLU A 758 1.72 28.29 -6.01
N VAL A 759 2.02 29.17 -5.06
CA VAL A 759 1.11 29.52 -3.96
C VAL A 759 0.29 30.74 -4.34
N THR A 760 -1.04 30.59 -4.30
CA THR A 760 -1.99 31.70 -4.32
C THR A 760 -2.25 32.13 -2.88
N ASP A 761 -1.92 33.37 -2.58
CA ASP A 761 -2.08 33.95 -1.24
C ASP A 761 -3.54 34.29 -0.92
N ARG A 762 -3.85 34.35 0.38
CA ARG A 762 -5.20 34.59 0.89
C ARG A 762 -5.82 35.89 0.38
N ASP A 763 -5.03 36.94 0.24
CA ASP A 763 -5.46 38.25 -0.26
C ASP A 763 -5.74 38.23 -1.78
N GLU A 764 -5.29 37.21 -2.50
CA GLU A 764 -5.60 36.98 -3.91
C GLU A 764 -6.86 36.12 -4.12
N MET A 765 -7.43 35.55 -3.05
CA MET A 765 -8.61 34.69 -3.12
C MET A 765 -9.91 35.50 -3.14
N ASP A 766 -10.86 35.11 -3.98
CA ASP A 766 -12.25 35.60 -3.95
C ASP A 766 -13.05 34.80 -2.90
N SER A 767 -12.78 35.05 -1.62
CA SER A 767 -13.46 34.36 -0.52
C SER A 767 -14.97 34.57 -0.53
N GLU A 768 -15.47 35.69 -1.06
CA GLU A 768 -16.91 35.97 -1.13
C GLU A 768 -17.63 35.03 -2.12
N SER A 769 -16.98 34.66 -3.23
CA SER A 769 -17.52 33.65 -4.14
C SER A 769 -17.72 32.29 -3.47
N PHE A 770 -16.76 31.86 -2.64
CA PHE A 770 -16.83 30.59 -1.92
C PHE A 770 -17.85 30.62 -0.78
N LYS A 771 -17.90 31.71 0.00
CA LYS A 771 -18.90 31.92 1.05
C LYS A 771 -20.32 31.88 0.49
N SER A 772 -20.56 32.63 -0.58
CA SER A 772 -21.89 32.70 -1.21
C SER A 772 -22.35 31.34 -1.74
N ALA A 773 -21.43 30.55 -2.31
CA ALA A 773 -21.74 29.22 -2.79
C ALA A 773 -21.98 28.20 -1.66
N ALA A 774 -21.31 28.36 -0.51
CA ALA A 774 -21.41 27.48 0.64
C ALA A 774 -22.52 27.86 1.65
N GLU A 775 -23.15 29.03 1.52
CA GLU A 775 -24.23 29.49 2.42
C GLU A 775 -25.33 28.43 2.65
N PRO A 776 -25.79 27.65 1.65
CA PRO A 776 -26.77 26.59 1.87
C PRO A 776 -26.30 25.45 2.78
N ALA A 777 -25.00 25.31 3.03
CA ALA A 777 -24.43 24.27 3.90
C ALA A 777 -24.86 24.44 5.37
N TYR A 778 -25.10 25.68 5.83
CA TYR A 778 -25.56 25.93 7.20
C TYR A 778 -26.97 25.39 7.43
N GLN A 779 -27.91 25.71 6.54
CA GLN A 779 -29.27 25.17 6.63
C GLN A 779 -29.27 23.65 6.48
N TRP A 780 -28.49 23.12 5.53
CA TRP A 780 -28.33 21.67 5.39
C TRP A 780 -27.84 21.02 6.69
N TYR A 781 -26.87 21.65 7.36
CA TYR A 781 -26.32 21.15 8.60
C TYR A 781 -27.33 21.19 9.76
N GLU A 782 -28.06 22.30 9.92
CA GLU A 782 -29.16 22.39 10.88
C GLU A 782 -30.21 21.31 10.64
N ASP A 783 -30.59 21.07 9.38
CA ASP A 783 -31.52 20.01 9.00
C ASP A 783 -30.95 18.62 9.33
N GLN A 784 -29.64 18.39 9.17
CA GLN A 784 -29.00 17.14 9.59
C GLN A 784 -29.13 16.94 11.11
N LEU A 785 -28.93 17.98 11.92
CA LEU A 785 -29.09 17.90 13.38
C LEU A 785 -30.53 17.57 13.77
N VAL A 786 -31.52 18.22 13.14
CA VAL A 786 -32.94 17.93 13.37
C VAL A 786 -33.28 16.49 13.02
N ASN A 787 -32.86 16.04 11.83
CA ASN A 787 -33.23 14.73 11.30
C ASN A 787 -32.52 13.57 12.00
N SER A 788 -31.24 13.73 12.35
CA SER A 788 -30.41 12.65 12.89
C SER A 788 -30.33 12.63 14.43
N LYS A 789 -30.40 13.81 15.07
CA LYS A 789 -30.31 13.94 16.54
C LYS A 789 -31.65 14.26 17.19
N GLY A 790 -32.70 14.51 16.41
CA GLY A 790 -34.04 14.82 16.94
C GLY A 790 -34.13 16.18 17.63
N MET A 791 -33.19 17.09 17.35
CA MET A 791 -33.23 18.46 17.81
C MET A 791 -34.42 19.20 17.19
N THR A 792 -34.97 20.17 17.89
CA THR A 792 -35.84 21.18 17.28
C THR A 792 -35.02 22.13 16.40
N GLU A 793 -35.66 22.82 15.46
CA GLU A 793 -34.99 23.82 14.63
C GLU A 793 -34.33 24.94 15.47
N GLU A 794 -34.95 25.32 16.60
CA GLU A 794 -34.40 26.33 17.52
C GLU A 794 -33.14 25.80 18.24
N GLU A 795 -33.16 24.54 18.69
CA GLU A 795 -32.00 23.90 19.32
C GLU A 795 -30.84 23.72 18.35
N ALA A 796 -31.10 23.32 17.10
CA ALA A 796 -30.07 23.19 16.07
C ALA A 796 -29.40 24.54 15.77
N LYS A 797 -30.19 25.62 15.65
CA LYS A 797 -29.68 26.98 15.46
C LYS A 797 -28.89 27.49 16.66
N ALA A 798 -29.39 27.24 17.88
CA ALA A 798 -28.70 27.61 19.10
C ALA A 798 -27.34 26.91 19.20
N PHE A 799 -27.31 25.60 18.91
CA PHE A 799 -26.07 24.82 18.89
C PHE A 799 -25.05 25.41 17.91
N VAL A 800 -25.44 25.72 16.66
CA VAL A 800 -24.53 26.35 15.69
C VAL A 800 -24.06 27.73 16.18
N ALA A 801 -24.94 28.52 16.79
CA ALA A 801 -24.64 29.87 17.27
C ALA A 801 -23.61 29.90 18.41
N ASP A 802 -23.49 28.82 19.20
CA ASP A 802 -22.50 28.73 20.28
C ASP A 802 -21.06 28.58 19.75
N PHE A 803 -20.89 28.18 18.48
CA PHE A 803 -19.61 28.12 17.80
C PHE A 803 -19.32 29.34 16.92
N MET A 804 -20.28 30.26 16.77
CA MET A 804 -20.07 31.52 16.06
C MET A 804 -19.42 32.55 16.99
N VAL A 805 -18.33 33.16 16.55
CA VAL A 805 -17.68 34.23 17.32
C VAL A 805 -18.60 35.46 17.39
N LYS A 806 -19.02 35.84 18.60
CA LYS A 806 -19.79 37.05 18.85
C LYS A 806 -18.87 38.26 18.73
N LYS A 807 -18.80 38.84 17.53
CA LYS A 807 -18.05 40.07 17.25
C LYS A 807 -18.70 41.32 17.85
#